data_AF-A0A9E1ADY1-F1
#
_entry.id   AF-A0A9E1ADY1-F1
#
_cell.length_a   1.000
_cell.length_b   1.000
_cell.length_c   1.000
_cell.angle_alpha   90.00
_cell.angle_beta   90.00
_cell.angle_gamma   90.00
#
_symmetry.space_group_name_H-M   'P 1'
#
loop_
_entity.id
_entity.type
_entity.pdbx_description
1 polymer ?
#
loop_
_entity_poly.entity_id
_entity_poly.type
_entity_poly.pdbx_seq_one_letter_code
_entity_poly.pdbx_strand_id
1 'polypeptide(L)'
;MSELKRTILYQAHLDAGATMVDFGGWDMPIQYPEGIIAEHLYCRRHCGIFDVSHMGRIDVEGPDQVAFLQHVLSSNVLALDLNQAQYCIIPDANGYAIDDAYLYRFEEGKYFLVINAGNIDKDWAHLMNEAKNFDVKLTNVSDKYAAIAVQGPESKKILMTLSGGRQLTPENVKNALNSLTMEGKPVRIAKTGYTGEPIGYELYCNSEDARYFWDRLIELGAKPTALGARDTTRMEAALPLYGHEMGECEMGGEIQIYAVPLAKFAVSFDEAKGDFIGREPLRKQFEALKKIMNRDYSSIEDLPYRIQPIYLEGKGVLRKGFPIYCKDAWAEGKQIGYVTSGTMIPYYKTEGQGLESVFTDETGKRSIGLAYMDSRICQDFDIEIDIRGRRQPAKVVGYHIRQDAAPYVRPILPDVKIETAAPSTDSYPEKMKNLVAAAKQNHLWRQTECINLIPSENTQSRAVRMLSASDPCNRYAEHKKQKAFYDAEIFYYQGTGFIASVEAMLVEEMKKFLGASQVETRVTSGQMSNTAVFSAMMDFKNRVDRKRTPQRLGWVMNNHIVRGGHLSAQPMGAFHDYVAIDPVTEKQMVVNFPVCEDNPYKIDVEKTKVLLAQYKPEFIIFGKSMVLYKEPVAEIRKFVDEQGIKTTIMYDMAHVLGLIGDHFQKPFEEGAEIVTGSTHKTFFGAQRGVIGVNYKPEDLKWGLWETIETRTFPGSVSNHHLGTLLGQLMAAYEMNAFKDEYQKAVVENAKHFAKCLAAEGLDVAGDPAMDYTETHQVIVKVGYAHGPEVADRLEANNIVCNYQATPEEEGFSASGALRMGVNEMTRFGFGKEDFAKLAHLIADCVLHHANVKEEVKKLRAEHLEMKYCFSDKDTEELLNAFASATGI
;
A
#
# COMPACT_ATOMS: atom_id res chain seq x y z
N MET A 1 -6.98 51.97 -5.05
CA MET A 1 -7.15 50.54 -4.72
C MET A 1 -8.07 49.99 -5.78
N SER A 2 -7.62 49.02 -6.58
CA SER A 2 -8.50 48.28 -7.50
C SER A 2 -9.56 47.52 -6.70
N GLU A 3 -10.75 47.36 -7.26
CA GLU A 3 -11.80 46.53 -6.66
C GLU A 3 -11.34 45.07 -6.62
N LEU A 4 -11.44 44.40 -5.47
CA LEU A 4 -11.05 43.00 -5.30
C LEU A 4 -12.03 42.08 -6.06
N LYS A 5 -11.51 41.02 -6.68
CA LYS A 5 -12.32 39.97 -7.31
C LYS A 5 -13.07 39.18 -6.23
N ARG A 6 -14.25 38.64 -6.56
CA ARG A 6 -15.10 37.88 -5.63
C ARG A 6 -15.46 36.52 -6.20
N THR A 7 -15.44 35.48 -5.37
CA THR A 7 -15.93 34.15 -5.75
C THR A 7 -17.46 34.11 -5.73
N ILE A 8 -18.04 33.10 -6.38
CA ILE A 8 -19.50 32.88 -6.34
C ILE A 8 -20.01 32.57 -4.92
N LEU A 9 -19.13 32.12 -4.02
CA LEU A 9 -19.43 31.82 -2.61
C LEU A 9 -19.21 33.02 -1.68
N TYR A 10 -18.81 34.19 -2.20
CA TYR A 10 -18.56 35.40 -1.40
C TYR A 10 -19.67 35.71 -0.39
N GLN A 11 -20.93 35.70 -0.84
CA GLN A 11 -22.06 35.97 0.05
C GLN A 11 -22.23 34.88 1.12
N ALA A 12 -21.96 33.61 0.80
CA ALA A 12 -22.01 32.53 1.78
C ALA A 12 -20.98 32.72 2.90
N HIS A 13 -19.80 33.26 2.58
CA HIS A 13 -18.78 33.59 3.58
C HIS A 13 -19.23 34.73 4.51
N LEU A 14 -19.86 35.77 3.96
CA LEU A 14 -20.43 36.86 4.76
C LEU A 14 -21.59 36.38 5.64
N ASP A 15 -22.49 35.56 5.10
CA ASP A 15 -23.61 34.98 5.83
C ASP A 15 -23.11 34.11 7.01
N ALA A 16 -21.97 33.43 6.83
CA ALA A 16 -21.30 32.65 7.86
C ALA A 16 -20.43 33.47 8.84
N GLY A 17 -20.41 34.81 8.70
CA GLY A 17 -19.70 35.71 9.60
C GLY A 17 -18.18 35.70 9.43
N ALA A 18 -17.67 35.34 8.25
CA ALA A 18 -16.24 35.33 7.99
C ALA A 18 -15.63 36.73 8.02
N THR A 19 -14.38 36.82 8.48
CA THR A 19 -13.53 37.99 8.25
C THR A 19 -12.88 37.86 6.87
N MET A 20 -13.06 38.86 6.02
CA MET A 20 -12.55 38.86 4.65
C MET A 20 -11.26 39.68 4.53
N VAL A 21 -10.34 39.24 3.67
CA VAL A 21 -9.04 39.88 3.41
C VAL A 21 -8.69 39.84 1.93
N ASP A 22 -7.80 40.73 1.49
CA ASP A 22 -7.14 40.62 0.18
C ASP A 22 -6.18 39.43 0.18
N PHE A 23 -6.49 38.44 -0.65
CA PHE A 23 -5.64 37.30 -0.93
C PHE A 23 -5.40 37.20 -2.45
N GLY A 24 -4.25 37.72 -2.90
CA GLY A 24 -3.87 37.67 -4.31
C GLY A 24 -4.84 38.40 -5.23
N GLY A 25 -5.45 39.51 -4.78
CA GLY A 25 -6.42 40.28 -5.54
C GLY A 25 -7.87 39.78 -5.43
N TRP A 26 -8.12 38.80 -4.56
CA TRP A 26 -9.45 38.27 -4.26
C TRP A 26 -9.89 38.59 -2.82
N ASP A 27 -11.18 38.90 -2.65
CA ASP A 27 -11.81 39.11 -1.34
C ASP A 27 -12.22 37.76 -0.74
N MET A 28 -11.38 37.21 0.14
CA MET A 28 -11.46 35.82 0.63
C MET A 28 -11.51 35.73 2.16
N PRO A 29 -12.17 34.71 2.74
CA PRO A 29 -12.22 34.54 4.19
C PRO A 29 -10.84 34.16 4.76
N ILE A 30 -10.34 34.91 5.75
CA ILE A 30 -9.14 34.53 6.52
C ILE A 30 -9.46 33.62 7.70
N GLN A 31 -10.62 33.81 8.32
CA GLN A 31 -11.16 33.01 9.43
C GLN A 31 -12.67 33.21 9.57
N TYR A 32 -13.34 32.22 10.12
CA TYR A 32 -14.73 32.23 10.61
C TYR A 32 -14.75 32.53 12.13
N PRO A 33 -15.94 32.72 12.76
CA PRO A 33 -16.03 33.16 14.16
C PRO A 33 -15.32 32.27 15.20
N GLU A 34 -15.21 30.96 14.96
CA GLU A 34 -14.49 30.03 15.86
C GLU A 34 -12.95 30.18 15.78
N GLY A 35 -12.45 30.80 14.71
CA GLY A 35 -11.04 31.11 14.50
C GLY A 35 -10.20 29.96 13.91
N ILE A 36 -9.01 30.33 13.42
CA ILE A 36 -8.07 29.46 12.69
C ILE A 36 -7.76 28.14 13.42
N ILE A 37 -7.62 28.18 14.74
CA ILE A 37 -7.26 26.99 15.53
C ILE A 37 -8.40 25.95 15.51
N ALA A 38 -9.63 26.40 15.71
CA ALA A 38 -10.80 25.53 15.72
C ALA A 38 -11.02 24.92 14.33
N GLU A 39 -10.91 25.75 13.29
CA GLU A 39 -10.95 25.34 11.89
C GLU A 39 -9.90 24.27 11.54
N HIS A 40 -8.63 24.49 11.91
CA HIS A 40 -7.56 23.51 11.69
C HIS A 40 -7.86 22.17 12.36
N LEU A 41 -8.19 22.20 13.65
CA LEU A 41 -8.49 21.00 14.43
C LEU A 41 -9.71 20.26 13.85
N TYR A 42 -10.76 20.99 13.45
CA TYR A 42 -11.93 20.38 12.84
C TYR A 42 -11.58 19.62 11.55
N CYS A 43 -10.76 20.20 10.68
CA CYS A 43 -10.29 19.53 9.46
C CYS A 43 -9.54 18.21 9.76
N ARG A 44 -8.78 18.15 10.87
CA ARG A 44 -7.99 16.98 11.27
C ARG A 44 -8.81 15.82 11.83
N ARG A 45 -10.01 16.09 12.37
CA ARG A 45 -10.88 15.09 13.05
C ARG A 45 -12.19 14.81 12.30
N HIS A 46 -12.67 15.75 11.49
CA HIS A 46 -13.97 15.69 10.82
C HIS A 46 -13.84 16.04 9.32
N CYS A 47 -14.60 17.02 8.82
CA CYS A 47 -14.57 17.44 7.42
C CYS A 47 -14.57 18.97 7.32
N GLY A 48 -13.44 19.55 6.92
CA GLY A 48 -13.35 20.96 6.54
C GLY A 48 -13.68 21.17 5.06
N ILE A 49 -14.46 22.20 4.73
CA ILE A 49 -14.70 22.63 3.35
C ILE A 49 -14.09 24.00 3.09
N PHE A 50 -13.42 24.14 1.96
CA PHE A 50 -12.71 25.36 1.60
C PHE A 50 -13.15 25.84 0.23
N ASP A 51 -13.42 27.15 0.13
CA ASP A 51 -13.65 27.80 -1.16
C ASP A 51 -12.31 28.01 -1.88
N VAL A 52 -12.03 27.15 -2.84
CA VAL A 52 -10.87 27.28 -3.73
C VAL A 52 -11.27 27.82 -5.11
N SER A 53 -12.47 28.39 -5.24
CA SER A 53 -13.02 28.93 -6.49
C SER A 53 -12.19 30.10 -7.06
N HIS A 54 -11.39 30.76 -6.22
CA HIS A 54 -10.45 31.82 -6.61
C HIS A 54 -9.25 31.34 -7.47
N MET A 55 -8.93 30.03 -7.49
CA MET A 55 -7.87 29.48 -8.35
C MET A 55 -8.26 29.48 -9.83
N GLY A 56 -7.28 29.61 -10.73
CA GLY A 56 -7.54 29.65 -12.18
C GLY A 56 -7.77 28.25 -12.76
N ARG A 57 -8.69 28.13 -13.72
CA ARG A 57 -9.04 26.87 -14.37
C ARG A 57 -9.02 27.04 -15.89
N ILE A 58 -8.23 26.23 -16.56
CA ILE A 58 -8.00 26.32 -18.01
C ILE A 58 -8.30 24.98 -18.66
N ASP A 59 -9.26 24.97 -19.58
CA ASP A 59 -9.44 23.85 -20.50
C ASP A 59 -8.39 23.96 -21.62
N VAL A 60 -7.72 22.84 -21.90
CA VAL A 60 -6.74 22.69 -23.00
C VAL A 60 -7.25 21.61 -23.94
N GLU A 61 -7.49 21.99 -25.19
CA GLU A 61 -8.10 21.15 -26.23
C GLU A 61 -7.35 21.33 -27.56
N GLY A 62 -7.46 20.37 -28.48
CA GLY A 62 -6.90 20.47 -29.84
C GLY A 62 -5.90 19.36 -30.17
N PRO A 63 -5.53 19.20 -31.44
CA PRO A 63 -4.64 18.12 -31.89
C PRO A 63 -3.24 18.19 -31.24
N ASP A 64 -2.72 19.39 -30.95
CA ASP A 64 -1.40 19.56 -30.36
C ASP A 64 -1.42 19.68 -28.83
N GLN A 65 -2.55 19.44 -28.15
CA GLN A 65 -2.68 19.66 -26.70
C GLN A 65 -1.60 18.94 -25.86
N VAL A 66 -1.23 17.71 -26.24
CA VAL A 66 -0.20 16.95 -25.54
C VAL A 66 1.18 17.54 -25.82
N ALA A 67 1.48 17.87 -27.08
CA ALA A 67 2.76 18.48 -27.45
C ALA A 67 2.96 19.85 -26.78
N PHE A 68 1.90 20.66 -26.73
CA PHE A 68 1.88 21.93 -26.01
C PHE A 68 2.12 21.73 -24.51
N LEU A 69 1.36 20.86 -23.85
CA LEU A 69 1.52 20.60 -22.41
C LEU A 69 2.89 19.99 -22.07
N GLN A 70 3.44 19.13 -22.94
CA GLN A 70 4.80 18.60 -22.79
C GLN A 70 5.86 19.70 -22.81
N HIS A 71 5.67 20.72 -23.64
CA HIS A 71 6.59 21.86 -23.82
C HIS A 71 6.54 22.86 -22.65
N VAL A 72 5.34 23.16 -22.12
CA VAL A 72 5.15 24.19 -21.08
C VAL A 72 5.14 23.67 -19.65
N LEU A 73 4.98 22.36 -19.44
CA LEU A 73 5.02 21.74 -18.11
C LEU A 73 6.29 20.92 -17.91
N SER A 74 6.81 20.89 -16.69
CA SER A 74 7.97 20.05 -16.35
C SER A 74 7.64 18.56 -16.17
N SER A 75 6.36 18.20 -16.01
CA SER A 75 5.91 16.82 -15.84
C SER A 75 5.73 16.11 -17.18
N ASN A 76 5.71 14.78 -17.17
CA ASN A 76 5.38 13.98 -18.35
C ASN A 76 3.85 13.85 -18.50
N VAL A 77 3.30 14.42 -19.56
CA VAL A 77 1.85 14.45 -19.85
C VAL A 77 1.40 13.12 -20.45
N LEU A 78 2.29 12.40 -21.15
CA LEU A 78 2.01 11.07 -21.68
C LEU A 78 1.77 10.04 -20.57
N ALA A 79 2.33 10.26 -19.38
CA ALA A 79 2.12 9.43 -18.19
C ALA A 79 0.76 9.62 -17.50
N LEU A 80 -0.02 10.61 -17.95
CA LEU A 80 -1.30 10.95 -17.35
C LEU A 80 -2.46 10.21 -18.02
N ASP A 81 -2.85 9.09 -17.41
CA ASP A 81 -3.99 8.27 -17.85
C ASP A 81 -5.33 9.01 -17.70
N LEU A 82 -6.36 8.51 -18.39
CA LEU A 82 -7.72 8.98 -18.19
C LEU A 82 -8.14 8.74 -16.74
N ASN A 83 -8.90 9.69 -16.17
CA ASN A 83 -9.33 9.70 -14.78
C ASN A 83 -8.18 9.80 -13.76
N GLN A 84 -7.05 10.41 -14.15
CA GLN A 84 -5.93 10.69 -13.25
C GLN A 84 -5.53 12.17 -13.31
N ALA A 85 -4.92 12.64 -12.23
CA ALA A 85 -4.30 13.95 -12.14
C ALA A 85 -2.81 13.85 -11.78
N GLN A 86 -2.07 14.91 -12.04
CA GLN A 86 -0.69 15.04 -11.61
C GLN A 86 -0.34 16.47 -11.24
N TYR A 87 0.53 16.58 -10.24
CA TYR A 87 1.17 17.84 -9.88
C TYR A 87 2.27 18.15 -10.89
N CYS A 88 2.32 19.39 -11.36
CA CYS A 88 3.28 19.86 -12.35
C CYS A 88 3.78 21.26 -11.99
N ILE A 89 4.88 21.67 -12.64
CA ILE A 89 5.41 23.03 -12.52
C ILE A 89 5.42 23.63 -13.92
N ILE A 90 5.15 24.94 -14.01
CA ILE A 90 5.33 25.76 -15.21
C ILE A 90 6.70 26.43 -15.07
N PRO A 91 7.77 25.88 -15.67
CA PRO A 91 9.10 26.44 -15.55
C PRO A 91 9.30 27.64 -16.49
N ASP A 92 10.21 28.53 -16.12
CA ASP A 92 10.80 29.51 -17.02
C ASP A 92 12.05 28.93 -17.73
N ALA A 93 12.63 29.68 -18.66
CA ALA A 93 13.80 29.24 -19.42
C ALA A 93 15.08 29.06 -18.56
N ASN A 94 15.11 29.60 -17.33
CA ASN A 94 16.22 29.50 -16.39
C ASN A 94 16.04 28.35 -15.37
N GLY A 95 14.92 27.63 -15.41
CA GLY A 95 14.61 26.55 -14.47
C GLY A 95 14.09 27.04 -13.11
N TYR A 96 13.50 28.23 -13.07
CA TYR A 96 12.69 28.73 -11.96
C TYR A 96 11.20 28.51 -12.21
N ALA A 97 10.37 28.58 -11.17
CA ALA A 97 8.94 28.37 -11.28
C ALA A 97 8.23 29.67 -11.64
N ILE A 98 7.52 29.69 -12.78
CA ILE A 98 6.50 30.70 -13.06
C ILE A 98 5.31 30.46 -12.12
N ASP A 99 4.85 29.21 -12.03
CA ASP A 99 3.86 28.73 -11.07
C ASP A 99 3.99 27.21 -10.86
N ASP A 100 3.40 26.70 -9.79
CA ASP A 100 3.04 25.29 -9.67
C ASP A 100 1.55 25.07 -9.99
N ALA A 101 1.22 23.88 -10.52
CA ALA A 101 -0.11 23.60 -11.03
C ALA A 101 -0.52 22.14 -10.84
N TYR A 102 -1.80 21.87 -11.07
CA TYR A 102 -2.31 20.51 -11.22
C TYR A 102 -2.93 20.33 -12.59
N LEU A 103 -2.53 19.26 -13.28
CA LEU A 103 -3.09 18.84 -14.55
C LEU A 103 -4.03 17.64 -14.34
N TYR A 104 -5.27 17.78 -14.76
CA TYR A 104 -6.33 16.77 -14.62
C TYR A 104 -6.77 16.27 -16.01
N ARG A 105 -7.05 14.97 -16.12
CA ARG A 105 -7.59 14.35 -17.34
C ARG A 105 -8.91 13.62 -17.05
N PHE A 106 -10.01 14.37 -17.04
CA PHE A 106 -11.35 13.82 -16.78
C PHE A 106 -11.97 13.10 -17.99
N GLU A 107 -11.60 13.49 -19.21
CA GLU A 107 -12.17 12.97 -20.44
C GLU A 107 -11.11 12.88 -21.55
N GLU A 108 -11.38 12.10 -22.59
CA GLU A 108 -10.46 11.99 -23.72
C GLU A 108 -10.44 13.29 -24.53
N GLY A 109 -9.28 13.62 -25.11
CA GLY A 109 -9.15 14.77 -25.99
C GLY A 109 -9.17 16.14 -25.28
N LYS A 110 -9.17 16.16 -23.95
CA LYS A 110 -9.23 17.40 -23.16
C LYS A 110 -8.50 17.29 -21.83
N TYR A 111 -7.72 18.33 -21.50
CA TYR A 111 -7.09 18.49 -20.20
C TYR A 111 -7.65 19.70 -19.46
N PHE A 112 -7.63 19.61 -18.13
CA PHE A 112 -8.06 20.68 -17.24
C PHE A 112 -6.89 21.06 -16.34
N LEU A 113 -6.37 22.27 -16.50
CA LEU A 113 -5.21 22.78 -15.76
C LEU A 113 -5.68 23.76 -14.68
N VAL A 114 -5.29 23.52 -13.43
CA VAL A 114 -5.57 24.41 -12.30
C VAL A 114 -4.29 25.08 -11.85
N ILE A 115 -4.32 26.42 -11.78
CA ILE A 115 -3.20 27.31 -11.47
C ILE A 115 -3.50 28.20 -10.27
N ASN A 116 -2.48 28.77 -9.64
CA ASN A 116 -2.65 29.55 -8.42
C ASN A 116 -3.37 30.89 -8.67
N ALA A 117 -4.20 31.28 -7.71
CA ALA A 117 -5.10 32.43 -7.84
C ALA A 117 -4.38 33.77 -8.10
N GLY A 118 -3.25 34.00 -7.44
CA GLY A 118 -2.47 35.24 -7.59
C GLY A 118 -1.67 35.31 -8.90
N ASN A 119 -1.51 34.19 -9.60
CA ASN A 119 -0.68 34.07 -10.80
C ASN A 119 -1.50 33.96 -12.10
N ILE A 120 -2.84 33.88 -12.03
CA ILE A 120 -3.73 33.63 -13.19
C ILE A 120 -3.36 34.47 -14.41
N ASP A 121 -3.25 35.79 -14.26
CA ASP A 121 -3.01 36.69 -15.40
C ASP A 121 -1.60 36.50 -15.99
N LYS A 122 -0.61 36.21 -15.14
CA LYS A 122 0.78 35.93 -15.53
C LYS A 122 0.89 34.59 -16.27
N ASP A 123 0.26 33.54 -15.73
CA ASP A 123 0.32 32.20 -16.29
C ASP A 123 -0.48 32.14 -17.60
N TRP A 124 -1.66 32.77 -17.63
CA TRP A 124 -2.47 32.88 -18.85
C TRP A 124 -1.70 33.59 -19.96
N ALA A 125 -1.02 34.69 -19.66
CA ALA A 125 -0.21 35.41 -20.64
C ALA A 125 0.96 34.55 -21.16
N HIS A 126 1.64 33.82 -20.27
CA HIS A 126 2.72 32.90 -20.65
C HIS A 126 2.19 31.77 -21.54
N LEU A 127 1.15 31.06 -21.11
CA LEU A 127 0.56 29.92 -21.84
C LEU A 127 0.01 30.35 -23.20
N MET A 128 -0.70 31.49 -23.28
CA MET A 128 -1.19 32.03 -24.55
C MET A 128 -0.06 32.46 -25.49
N ASN A 129 1.09 32.87 -24.95
CA ASN A 129 2.24 33.19 -25.79
C ASN A 129 2.82 31.92 -26.43
N GLU A 130 3.04 30.88 -25.64
CA GLU A 130 3.59 29.62 -26.12
C GLU A 130 2.61 28.90 -27.06
N ALA A 131 1.30 28.97 -26.78
CA ALA A 131 0.24 28.34 -27.57
C ALA A 131 0.19 28.82 -29.03
N LYS A 132 0.76 29.99 -29.36
CA LYS A 132 0.84 30.50 -30.76
C LYS A 132 1.59 29.56 -31.70
N ASN A 133 2.44 28.68 -31.16
CA ASN A 133 3.26 27.74 -31.92
C ASN A 133 2.60 26.35 -32.08
N PHE A 134 1.37 26.16 -31.59
CA PHE A 134 0.68 24.88 -31.54
C PHE A 134 -0.78 25.04 -32.01
N ASP A 135 -1.34 24.00 -32.61
CA ASP A 135 -2.79 23.91 -32.86
C ASP A 135 -3.50 23.46 -31.57
N VAL A 136 -3.65 24.41 -30.65
CA VAL A 136 -4.27 24.22 -29.33
C VAL A 136 -5.23 25.37 -29.02
N LYS A 137 -6.33 25.05 -28.36
CA LYS A 137 -7.30 26.00 -27.84
C LYS A 137 -7.23 26.01 -26.32
N LEU A 138 -6.87 27.15 -25.76
CA LEU A 138 -6.93 27.42 -24.33
C LEU A 138 -8.22 28.19 -24.01
N THR A 139 -9.00 27.71 -23.04
CA THR A 139 -10.21 28.39 -22.58
C THR A 139 -10.15 28.57 -21.07
N ASN A 140 -10.18 29.83 -20.61
CA ASN A 140 -10.34 30.12 -19.19
C ASN A 140 -11.80 29.81 -18.78
N VAL A 141 -11.97 28.81 -17.93
CA VAL A 141 -13.28 28.32 -17.44
C VAL A 141 -13.45 28.59 -15.93
N SER A 142 -12.66 29.50 -15.37
CA SER A 142 -12.70 29.84 -13.93
C SER A 142 -14.07 30.33 -13.48
N ASP A 143 -14.77 31.11 -14.31
CA ASP A 143 -16.13 31.60 -14.01
C ASP A 143 -17.21 30.53 -14.21
N LYS A 144 -16.93 29.48 -15.01
CA LYS A 144 -17.88 28.41 -15.32
C LYS A 144 -17.93 27.35 -14.21
N TYR A 145 -16.79 27.01 -13.64
CA TYR A 145 -16.70 26.00 -12.60
C TYR A 145 -16.24 26.61 -11.28
N ALA A 146 -17.02 26.40 -10.22
CA ALA A 146 -16.56 26.61 -8.85
C ALA A 146 -15.82 25.37 -8.34
N ALA A 147 -14.97 25.57 -7.34
CA ALA A 147 -14.18 24.49 -6.75
C ALA A 147 -14.26 24.54 -5.23
N ILE A 148 -14.67 23.42 -4.63
CA ILE A 148 -14.77 23.25 -3.18
C ILE A 148 -13.84 22.10 -2.79
N ALA A 149 -12.83 22.39 -1.98
CA ALA A 149 -12.00 21.34 -1.39
C ALA A 149 -12.71 20.79 -0.15
N VAL A 150 -12.94 19.48 -0.12
CA VAL A 150 -13.61 18.73 0.95
C VAL A 150 -12.57 17.81 1.59
N GLN A 151 -12.05 18.20 2.75
CA GLN A 151 -10.82 17.63 3.31
C GLN A 151 -11.04 17.14 4.75
N GLY A 152 -10.50 15.97 5.07
CA GLY A 152 -10.57 15.36 6.39
C GLY A 152 -11.19 13.96 6.38
N PRO A 153 -11.07 13.21 7.49
CA PRO A 153 -11.46 11.80 7.61
C PRO A 153 -12.91 11.50 7.22
N GLU A 154 -13.84 12.44 7.39
CA GLU A 154 -15.27 12.25 7.09
C GLU A 154 -15.67 12.63 5.66
N SER A 155 -14.75 13.19 4.86
CA SER A 155 -15.04 13.72 3.51
C SER A 155 -15.65 12.67 2.59
N LYS A 156 -15.11 11.45 2.61
CA LYS A 156 -15.59 10.34 1.77
C LYS A 156 -17.04 9.97 2.11
N LYS A 157 -17.37 9.86 3.40
CA LYS A 157 -18.71 9.52 3.88
C LYS A 157 -19.75 10.55 3.41
N ILE A 158 -19.42 11.84 3.56
CA ILE A 158 -20.29 12.94 3.14
C ILE A 158 -20.52 12.91 1.62
N LEU A 159 -19.45 12.78 0.83
CA LEU A 159 -19.56 12.76 -0.63
C LEU A 159 -20.26 11.50 -1.16
N MET A 160 -20.08 10.35 -0.51
CA MET A 160 -20.82 9.12 -0.83
C MET A 160 -22.33 9.27 -0.59
N THR A 161 -22.72 10.07 0.41
CA THR A 161 -24.14 10.39 0.64
C THR A 161 -24.69 11.20 -0.54
N LEU A 162 -23.96 12.21 -1.01
CA LEU A 162 -24.35 13.04 -2.15
C LEU A 162 -24.35 12.28 -3.49
N SER A 163 -23.51 11.25 -3.64
CA SER A 163 -23.46 10.40 -4.84
C SER A 163 -24.56 9.32 -4.88
N GLY A 164 -25.30 9.13 -3.78
CA GLY A 164 -26.29 8.07 -3.61
C GLY A 164 -25.66 6.69 -3.39
N GLY A 165 -24.51 6.64 -2.69
CA GLY A 165 -23.77 5.40 -2.43
C GLY A 165 -22.89 4.92 -3.57
N ARG A 166 -22.81 5.67 -4.68
CA ARG A 166 -21.92 5.34 -5.81
C ARG A 166 -20.48 5.68 -5.48
N GLN A 167 -19.57 4.80 -5.91
CA GLN A 167 -18.13 4.98 -5.76
C GLN A 167 -17.68 6.34 -6.31
N LEU A 168 -16.93 7.09 -5.50
CA LEU A 168 -16.48 8.44 -5.87
C LEU A 168 -15.46 8.43 -7.00
N THR A 169 -14.48 7.53 -6.95
CA THR A 169 -13.41 7.39 -7.96
C THR A 169 -13.19 5.92 -8.29
N PRO A 170 -12.87 5.53 -9.54
CA PRO A 170 -12.68 4.12 -9.93
C PRO A 170 -11.63 3.39 -9.09
N GLU A 171 -10.59 4.12 -8.69
CA GLU A 171 -9.54 3.68 -7.77
C GLU A 171 -9.56 4.55 -6.51
N ASN A 172 -9.32 3.94 -5.35
CA ASN A 172 -9.23 4.66 -4.07
C ASN A 172 -7.79 5.11 -3.78
N VAL A 173 -7.14 5.77 -4.75
CA VAL A 173 -5.76 6.25 -4.64
C VAL A 173 -5.68 7.76 -4.88
N LYS A 174 -4.63 8.40 -4.35
CA LYS A 174 -4.38 9.82 -4.56
C LYS A 174 -4.33 10.14 -6.05
N ASN A 175 -4.88 11.29 -6.44
CA ASN A 175 -5.01 11.78 -7.82
C ASN A 175 -6.00 11.03 -8.73
N ALA A 176 -6.72 10.03 -8.22
CA ALA A 176 -7.83 9.43 -8.96
C ALA A 176 -8.95 10.46 -9.17
N LEU A 177 -9.54 10.45 -10.37
CA LEU A 177 -10.60 11.35 -10.79
C LEU A 177 -11.87 10.60 -11.15
N ASN A 178 -12.98 11.30 -11.19
CA ASN A 178 -14.22 10.82 -11.78
C ASN A 178 -15.11 11.97 -12.21
N SER A 179 -16.04 11.68 -13.12
CA SER A 179 -17.17 12.55 -13.44
C SER A 179 -18.45 11.82 -13.09
N LEU A 180 -19.28 12.39 -12.22
CA LEU A 180 -20.53 11.77 -11.78
C LEU A 180 -21.62 12.82 -11.55
N THR A 181 -22.80 12.37 -11.17
CA THR A 181 -23.93 13.24 -10.82
C THR A 181 -24.20 13.13 -9.32
N MET A 182 -24.25 14.24 -8.59
CA MET A 182 -24.64 14.28 -7.18
C MET A 182 -25.96 15.04 -7.05
N GLU A 183 -26.98 14.42 -6.43
CA GLU A 183 -28.32 15.01 -6.26
C GLU A 183 -28.88 15.66 -7.55
N GLY A 184 -28.67 15.03 -8.71
CA GLY A 184 -29.14 15.51 -10.02
C GLY A 184 -28.25 16.53 -10.73
N LYS A 185 -27.12 16.93 -10.13
CA LYS A 185 -26.19 17.94 -10.65
C LYS A 185 -24.85 17.31 -11.08
N PRO A 186 -24.30 17.65 -12.26
CA PRO A 186 -23.02 17.11 -12.70
C PRO A 186 -21.85 17.67 -11.88
N VAL A 187 -20.93 16.80 -11.48
CA VAL A 187 -19.73 17.16 -10.74
C VAL A 187 -18.52 16.39 -11.26
N ARG A 188 -17.37 17.06 -11.26
CA ARG A 188 -16.05 16.44 -11.43
C ARG A 188 -15.42 16.33 -10.03
N ILE A 189 -14.99 15.14 -9.66
CA ILE A 189 -14.37 14.88 -8.36
C ILE A 189 -12.92 14.46 -8.56
N ALA A 190 -12.04 14.99 -7.72
CA ALA A 190 -10.63 14.63 -7.70
C ALA A 190 -10.21 14.24 -6.29
N LYS A 191 -9.52 13.11 -6.10
CA LYS A 191 -8.91 12.73 -4.80
C LYS A 191 -7.57 13.45 -4.62
N THR A 192 -7.65 14.78 -4.54
CA THR A 192 -6.54 15.74 -4.42
C THR A 192 -6.76 16.61 -3.17
N GLY A 193 -5.73 17.36 -2.77
CA GLY A 193 -5.82 18.25 -1.61
C GLY A 193 -4.48 18.84 -1.19
N TYR A 194 -4.57 19.93 -0.41
CA TYR A 194 -3.43 20.71 0.07
C TYR A 194 -3.31 20.73 1.60
N THR A 195 -4.05 19.87 2.29
CA THR A 195 -4.08 19.80 3.77
C THR A 195 -3.18 18.71 4.34
N GLY A 196 -2.70 17.80 3.48
CA GLY A 196 -2.02 16.57 3.90
C GLY A 196 -2.94 15.50 4.48
N GLU A 197 -4.25 15.68 4.39
CA GLU A 197 -5.22 14.64 4.78
C GLU A 197 -5.10 13.41 3.89
N PRO A 198 -5.10 12.19 4.45
CA PRO A 198 -5.12 10.97 3.64
C PRO A 198 -6.46 10.81 2.89
N ILE A 199 -7.52 11.44 3.40
CA ILE A 199 -8.85 11.44 2.81
C ILE A 199 -9.25 12.88 2.53
N GLY A 200 -9.28 13.23 1.25
CA GLY A 200 -9.63 14.55 0.79
C GLY A 200 -9.98 14.51 -0.69
N TYR A 201 -10.90 15.39 -1.07
CA TYR A 201 -11.37 15.53 -2.43
C TYR A 201 -11.47 17.01 -2.81
N GLU A 202 -11.47 17.27 -4.10
CA GLU A 202 -11.89 18.54 -4.69
C GLU A 202 -13.11 18.29 -5.57
N LEU A 203 -14.17 19.05 -5.31
CA LEU A 203 -15.42 19.01 -6.06
C LEU A 203 -15.48 20.23 -6.98
N TYR A 204 -15.46 19.96 -8.28
CA TYR A 204 -15.65 20.96 -9.33
C TYR A 204 -17.09 20.84 -9.84
N CYS A 205 -17.89 21.88 -9.62
CA CYS A 205 -19.30 21.97 -10.02
C CYS A 205 -19.52 23.20 -10.89
N ASN A 206 -20.65 23.28 -11.59
CA ASN A 206 -21.03 24.52 -12.25
C ASN A 206 -21.13 25.64 -11.20
N SER A 207 -20.65 26.84 -11.52
CA SER A 207 -20.64 27.95 -10.55
C SER A 207 -22.02 28.26 -9.97
N GLU A 208 -23.09 28.13 -10.76
CA GLU A 208 -24.48 28.30 -10.31
C GLU A 208 -24.92 27.29 -9.24
N ASP A 209 -24.29 26.11 -9.21
CA ASP A 209 -24.57 25.04 -8.24
C ASP A 209 -23.70 25.13 -6.99
N ALA A 210 -22.70 26.01 -6.97
CA ALA A 210 -21.70 26.06 -5.89
C ALA A 210 -22.31 26.32 -4.52
N ARG A 211 -23.25 27.27 -4.43
CA ARG A 211 -23.93 27.59 -3.18
C ARG A 211 -24.73 26.40 -2.65
N TYR A 212 -25.40 25.67 -3.55
CA TYR A 212 -26.14 24.47 -3.19
C TYR A 212 -25.22 23.41 -2.58
N PHE A 213 -24.11 23.07 -3.24
CA PHE A 213 -23.17 22.09 -2.71
C PHE A 213 -22.52 22.55 -1.42
N TRP A 214 -22.15 23.83 -1.31
CA TRP A 214 -21.60 24.40 -0.08
C TRP A 214 -22.55 24.23 1.11
N ASP A 215 -23.82 24.61 0.95
CA ASP A 215 -24.83 24.48 2.01
C ASP A 215 -25.14 23.00 2.32
N ARG A 216 -25.26 22.14 1.29
CA ARG A 216 -25.49 20.70 1.49
C ARG A 216 -24.35 19.99 2.20
N LEU A 217 -23.10 20.35 1.93
CA LEU A 217 -21.95 19.80 2.65
C LEU A 217 -22.01 20.20 4.14
N ILE A 218 -22.41 21.44 4.45
CA ILE A 218 -22.60 21.91 5.83
C ILE A 218 -23.73 21.15 6.52
N GLU A 219 -24.87 20.97 5.85
CA GLU A 219 -26.00 20.19 6.36
C GLU A 219 -25.63 18.73 6.68
N LEU A 220 -24.68 18.16 5.94
CA LEU A 220 -24.15 16.80 6.17
C LEU A 220 -23.03 16.73 7.22
N GLY A 221 -22.67 17.87 7.85
CA GLY A 221 -21.73 17.93 8.97
C GLY A 221 -20.35 18.50 8.64
N ALA A 222 -20.10 18.95 7.40
CA ALA A 222 -18.87 19.68 7.10
C ALA A 222 -18.87 21.09 7.73
N LYS A 223 -17.68 21.67 7.93
CA LYS A 223 -17.56 23.07 8.38
C LYS A 223 -16.74 23.93 7.41
N PRO A 224 -17.19 25.17 7.13
CA PRO A 224 -16.38 26.16 6.44
C PRO A 224 -15.00 26.35 7.10
N THR A 225 -13.96 26.32 6.28
CA THR A 225 -12.56 26.46 6.70
C THR A 225 -11.88 27.49 5.81
N ALA A 226 -11.20 28.46 6.41
CA ALA A 226 -10.72 29.67 5.76
C ALA A 226 -9.22 29.61 5.43
N LEU A 227 -8.70 30.70 4.84
CA LEU A 227 -7.30 30.79 4.40
C LEU A 227 -6.28 30.60 5.52
N GLY A 228 -6.58 31.04 6.75
CA GLY A 228 -5.66 30.91 7.88
C GLY A 228 -5.46 29.44 8.28
N ALA A 229 -6.55 28.67 8.34
CA ALA A 229 -6.46 27.23 8.60
C ALA A 229 -5.84 26.48 7.43
N ARG A 230 -6.18 26.84 6.18
CA ARG A 230 -5.51 26.33 4.97
C ARG A 230 -3.99 26.48 5.07
N ASP A 231 -3.51 27.68 5.42
CA ASP A 231 -2.07 27.97 5.55
C ASP A 231 -1.40 27.11 6.64
N THR A 232 -2.07 26.90 7.77
CA THR A 232 -1.55 25.99 8.80
C THR A 232 -1.53 24.54 8.32
N THR A 233 -2.59 24.03 7.70
CA THR A 233 -2.65 22.62 7.26
C THR A 233 -1.64 22.29 6.15
N ARG A 234 -1.44 23.20 5.17
CA ARG A 234 -0.46 23.00 4.09
C ARG A 234 0.97 23.04 4.61
N MET A 235 1.27 23.94 5.55
CA MET A 235 2.58 24.02 6.18
C MET A 235 2.86 22.80 7.06
N GLU A 236 1.85 22.31 7.78
CA GLU A 236 1.95 21.05 8.53
C GLU A 236 2.20 19.85 7.61
N ALA A 237 1.66 19.87 6.39
CA ALA A 237 1.95 18.88 5.36
C ALA A 237 3.27 19.11 4.61
N ALA A 238 4.02 20.16 4.96
CA ALA A 238 5.23 20.61 4.27
C ALA A 238 5.02 20.87 2.76
N LEU A 239 3.82 21.30 2.37
CA LEU A 239 3.50 21.67 1.00
C LEU A 239 3.97 23.12 0.73
N PRO A 240 4.65 23.35 -0.41
CA PRO A 240 5.15 24.67 -0.78
C PRO A 240 3.99 25.61 -1.12
N LEU A 241 4.23 26.91 -0.94
CA LEU A 241 3.35 27.96 -1.44
C LEU A 241 4.15 28.94 -2.31
N TYR A 242 3.62 29.29 -3.49
CA TYR A 242 4.21 30.32 -4.33
C TYR A 242 4.30 31.66 -3.59
N GLY A 243 5.45 32.33 -3.69
CA GLY A 243 5.80 33.53 -2.93
C GLY A 243 6.43 33.25 -1.55
N HIS A 244 6.54 31.98 -1.15
CA HIS A 244 7.18 31.55 0.09
C HIS A 244 8.29 30.52 -0.17
N GLU A 245 7.92 29.35 -0.69
CA GLU A 245 8.85 28.25 -0.99
C GLU A 245 9.17 28.14 -2.49
N MET A 246 8.51 28.94 -3.32
CA MET A 246 8.74 29.07 -4.77
C MET A 246 8.63 30.54 -5.19
N GLY A 247 9.30 30.92 -6.28
CA GLY A 247 9.34 32.31 -6.77
C GLY A 247 10.52 33.09 -6.18
N GLU A 248 10.34 34.39 -5.92
CA GLU A 248 11.39 35.30 -5.46
C GLU A 248 12.06 34.85 -4.15
N CYS A 249 13.39 34.98 -4.10
CA CYS A 249 14.20 34.62 -2.93
C CYS A 249 14.60 35.87 -2.14
N GLU A 250 14.46 35.84 -0.80
CA GLU A 250 14.88 36.95 0.07
C GLU A 250 16.39 37.23 0.04
N MET A 251 17.20 36.24 -0.34
CA MET A 251 18.65 36.39 -0.54
C MET A 251 19.01 36.96 -1.92
N GLY A 252 18.02 37.31 -2.74
CA GLY A 252 18.18 37.73 -4.13
C GLY A 252 18.02 36.58 -5.12
N GLY A 253 17.53 36.90 -6.32
CA GLY A 253 17.19 35.92 -7.35
C GLY A 253 15.88 35.17 -7.06
N GLU A 254 15.78 33.94 -7.55
CA GLU A 254 14.60 33.08 -7.39
C GLU A 254 14.97 31.73 -6.76
N ILE A 255 14.02 31.12 -6.07
CA ILE A 255 14.16 29.79 -5.48
C ILE A 255 14.14 28.76 -6.61
N GLN A 256 15.17 27.91 -6.65
CA GLN A 256 15.30 26.86 -7.65
C GLN A 256 14.23 25.77 -7.47
N ILE A 257 13.68 25.25 -8.55
CA ILE A 257 12.62 24.23 -8.51
C ILE A 257 13.04 23.01 -7.69
N TYR A 258 14.24 22.47 -7.91
CA TYR A 258 14.75 21.31 -7.16
C TYR A 258 15.13 21.61 -5.70
N ALA A 259 15.07 22.88 -5.26
CA ALA A 259 15.13 23.18 -3.83
C ALA A 259 13.92 22.59 -3.10
N VAL A 260 12.78 22.46 -3.78
CA VAL A 260 11.54 21.93 -3.22
C VAL A 260 11.47 20.41 -3.41
N PRO A 261 11.23 19.61 -2.35
CA PRO A 261 11.18 18.16 -2.45
C PRO A 261 10.20 17.59 -3.50
N LEU A 262 9.07 18.29 -3.75
CA LEU A 262 8.05 17.88 -4.72
C LEU A 262 8.56 17.85 -6.18
N ALA A 263 9.65 18.57 -6.51
CA ALA A 263 10.23 18.57 -7.84
C ALA A 263 10.64 17.17 -8.32
N LYS A 264 10.97 16.26 -7.41
CA LYS A 264 11.29 14.85 -7.74
C LYS A 264 10.15 14.11 -8.45
N PHE A 265 8.91 14.52 -8.21
CA PHE A 265 7.71 13.95 -8.83
C PHE A 265 7.15 14.85 -9.95
N ALA A 266 7.44 16.15 -9.91
CA ALA A 266 6.89 17.14 -10.83
C ALA A 266 7.74 17.35 -12.10
N VAL A 267 8.98 16.86 -12.12
CA VAL A 267 9.92 17.04 -13.23
C VAL A 267 10.33 15.68 -13.79
N SER A 268 10.12 15.49 -15.10
CA SER A 268 10.59 14.31 -15.83
C SER A 268 11.69 14.69 -16.82
N PHE A 269 12.68 13.81 -16.95
CA PHE A 269 13.72 13.90 -17.97
C PHE A 269 13.67 12.73 -18.96
N ASP A 270 12.58 11.95 -18.96
CA ASP A 270 12.43 10.85 -19.91
C ASP A 270 12.56 11.35 -21.37
N GLU A 271 13.03 10.47 -22.24
CA GLU A 271 13.17 10.74 -23.66
C GLU A 271 11.80 10.96 -24.31
N ALA A 272 10.78 10.18 -23.92
CA ALA A 272 9.42 10.29 -24.44
C ALA A 272 8.76 11.64 -24.13
N LYS A 273 9.17 12.28 -23.02
CA LYS A 273 8.70 13.64 -22.68
C LYS A 273 9.19 14.70 -23.69
N GLY A 274 10.35 14.50 -24.31
CA GLY A 274 10.92 15.47 -25.25
C GLY A 274 11.42 16.76 -24.58
N ASP A 275 11.79 17.75 -25.40
CA ASP A 275 12.28 19.04 -24.90
C ASP A 275 11.14 19.89 -24.31
N PHE A 276 11.48 20.75 -23.35
CA PHE A 276 10.52 21.64 -22.68
C PHE A 276 11.23 22.86 -22.10
N ILE A 277 10.47 23.91 -21.80
CA ILE A 277 11.01 25.16 -21.26
C ILE A 277 11.80 24.88 -19.96
N GLY A 278 13.04 25.35 -19.89
CA GLY A 278 13.87 25.19 -18.69
C GLY A 278 14.44 23.78 -18.45
N ARG A 279 14.31 22.84 -19.40
CA ARG A 279 14.82 21.45 -19.28
C ARG A 279 16.28 21.38 -18.87
N GLU A 280 17.15 22.16 -19.53
CA GLU A 280 18.59 22.12 -19.31
C GLU A 280 19.02 22.65 -17.93
N PRO A 281 18.58 23.85 -17.48
CA PRO A 281 18.83 24.28 -16.11
C PRO A 281 18.27 23.33 -15.04
N LEU A 282 17.07 22.79 -15.23
CA LEU A 282 16.49 21.81 -14.31
C LEU A 282 17.33 20.54 -14.23
N ARG A 283 17.87 20.08 -15.35
CA ARG A 283 18.78 18.92 -15.41
C ARG A 283 20.05 19.15 -14.59
N LYS A 284 20.61 20.37 -14.61
CA LYS A 284 21.75 20.73 -13.75
C LYS A 284 21.39 20.67 -12.27
N GLN A 285 20.25 21.25 -11.88
CA GLN A 285 19.79 21.20 -10.49
C GLN A 285 19.54 19.75 -10.02
N PHE A 286 18.99 18.89 -10.88
CA PHE A 286 18.77 17.46 -10.58
C PHE A 286 20.08 16.68 -10.36
N GLU A 287 21.06 16.85 -11.24
CA GLU A 287 22.36 16.21 -11.09
C GLU A 287 23.11 16.70 -9.84
N ALA A 288 22.98 17.99 -9.51
CA ALA A 288 23.47 18.52 -8.24
C ALA A 288 22.78 17.87 -7.04
N LEU A 289 21.45 17.73 -7.07
CA LEU A 289 20.70 17.05 -6.02
C LEU A 289 21.18 15.60 -5.84
N LYS A 290 21.39 14.84 -6.92
CA LYS A 290 21.90 13.46 -6.86
C LYS A 290 23.25 13.39 -6.16
N LYS A 291 24.18 14.30 -6.46
CA LYS A 291 25.48 14.38 -5.79
C LYS A 291 25.33 14.75 -4.31
N ILE A 292 24.52 15.77 -4.00
CA ILE A 292 24.26 16.23 -2.62
C ILE A 292 23.69 15.11 -1.76
N MET A 293 22.76 14.31 -2.29
CA MET A 293 22.19 13.15 -1.57
C MET A 293 23.23 12.07 -1.28
N ASN A 294 24.30 11.99 -2.08
CA ASN A 294 25.44 11.12 -1.86
C ASN A 294 26.60 11.81 -1.11
N ARG A 295 26.36 12.98 -0.51
CA ARG A 295 27.35 13.79 0.21
C ARG A 295 28.52 14.29 -0.66
N ASP A 296 28.33 14.30 -1.98
CA ASP A 296 29.22 14.98 -2.93
C ASP A 296 28.71 16.41 -3.16
N TYR A 297 29.48 17.39 -2.70
CA TYR A 297 29.15 18.81 -2.81
C TYR A 297 29.91 19.53 -3.94
N SER A 298 30.49 18.78 -4.89
CA SER A 298 31.24 19.34 -6.03
C SER A 298 30.40 20.22 -6.97
N SER A 299 29.08 20.02 -6.98
CA SER A 299 28.12 20.81 -7.78
C SER A 299 27.18 21.62 -6.89
N ILE A 300 27.62 22.01 -5.69
CA ILE A 300 26.77 22.73 -4.72
C ILE A 300 26.26 24.06 -5.27
N GLU A 301 27.02 24.74 -6.14
CA GLU A 301 26.63 26.03 -6.73
C GLU A 301 25.41 25.92 -7.67
N ASP A 302 25.14 24.71 -8.20
CA ASP A 302 23.97 24.46 -9.05
C ASP A 302 22.69 24.21 -8.22
N LEU A 303 22.82 23.89 -6.93
CA LEU A 303 21.70 23.75 -5.97
C LEU A 303 22.17 24.08 -4.53
N PRO A 304 22.47 25.35 -4.21
CA PRO A 304 23.16 25.70 -2.96
C PRO A 304 22.27 25.61 -1.73
N TYR A 305 20.95 25.67 -1.91
CA TYR A 305 19.97 25.66 -0.82
C TYR A 305 18.76 24.78 -1.16
N ARG A 306 18.11 24.23 -0.14
CA ARG A 306 16.90 23.40 -0.24
C ARG A 306 15.87 23.81 0.79
N ILE A 307 14.59 23.58 0.47
CA ILE A 307 13.46 23.74 1.39
C ILE A 307 13.39 22.51 2.29
N GLN A 308 13.42 22.72 3.60
CA GLN A 308 13.33 21.66 4.60
C GLN A 308 12.36 22.01 5.74
N PRO A 309 11.67 21.02 6.33
CA PRO A 309 10.83 21.26 7.49
C PRO A 309 11.66 21.44 8.75
N ILE A 310 11.25 22.41 9.59
CA ILE A 310 11.93 22.79 10.83
C ILE A 310 10.97 22.87 12.01
N TYR A 311 11.46 22.48 13.18
CA TYR A 311 10.75 22.52 14.46
C TYR A 311 11.52 23.41 15.44
N LEU A 312 10.84 24.38 16.05
CA LEU A 312 11.44 25.25 17.07
C LEU A 312 11.27 24.62 18.46
N GLU A 313 12.37 24.47 19.20
CA GLU A 313 12.32 23.93 20.55
C GLU A 313 11.86 25.00 21.55
N GLY A 314 10.97 24.64 22.47
CA GLY A 314 10.53 25.52 23.55
C GLY A 314 9.54 26.61 23.12
N LYS A 315 9.73 27.83 23.63
CA LYS A 315 8.77 28.94 23.48
C LYS A 315 9.17 29.90 22.37
N GLY A 316 8.33 30.03 21.36
CA GLY A 316 8.47 31.03 20.30
C GLY A 316 7.49 30.77 19.16
N VAL A 317 7.49 31.65 18.16
CA VAL A 317 6.69 31.47 16.94
C VAL A 317 7.59 31.79 15.77
N LEU A 318 7.77 30.83 14.87
CA LEU A 318 8.50 31.03 13.63
C LEU A 318 7.74 32.00 12.72
N ARG A 319 8.47 32.83 11.96
CA ARG A 319 7.93 33.76 10.96
C ARG A 319 8.88 33.83 9.77
N LYS A 320 8.32 34.17 8.61
CA LYS A 320 9.08 34.42 7.38
C LYS A 320 10.21 35.43 7.62
N GLY A 321 11.37 35.15 7.02
CA GLY A 321 12.57 35.98 7.04
C GLY A 321 13.45 35.81 8.27
N PHE A 322 13.08 34.97 9.25
CA PHE A 322 13.96 34.70 10.40
C PHE A 322 15.24 33.98 9.97
N PRO A 323 16.43 34.55 10.24
CA PRO A 323 17.71 33.92 9.92
C PRO A 323 17.97 32.60 10.67
N ILE A 324 18.63 31.66 9.99
CA ILE A 324 18.99 30.33 10.52
C ILE A 324 20.50 30.17 10.58
N TYR A 325 21.00 29.58 11.66
CA TYR A 325 22.42 29.40 11.96
C TYR A 325 22.74 27.94 12.24
N CYS A 326 23.94 27.52 11.82
CA CYS A 326 24.44 26.18 12.05
C CYS A 326 25.03 26.06 13.46
N LYS A 327 24.78 24.92 14.13
CA LYS A 327 25.48 24.54 15.37
C LYS A 327 26.70 23.64 15.13
N ASP A 328 26.86 23.14 13.92
CA ASP A 328 27.94 22.21 13.60
C ASP A 328 29.27 22.94 13.37
N ALA A 329 30.37 22.26 13.73
CA ALA A 329 31.73 22.82 13.68
C ALA A 329 32.16 23.34 12.31
N TRP A 330 31.62 22.82 11.20
CA TRP A 330 31.99 23.26 9.85
C TRP A 330 31.43 24.65 9.48
N ALA A 331 30.41 25.13 10.19
CA ALA A 331 29.76 26.42 9.94
C ALA A 331 29.20 27.07 11.21
N GLU A 332 29.81 26.80 12.37
CA GLU A 332 29.33 27.31 13.65
C GLU A 332 29.20 28.84 13.63
N GLY A 333 28.01 29.34 13.99
CA GLY A 333 27.73 30.78 14.00
C GLY A 333 27.55 31.42 12.61
N LYS A 334 27.67 30.66 11.51
CA LYS A 334 27.36 31.12 10.15
C LYS A 334 25.86 31.05 9.89
N GLN A 335 25.31 32.09 9.27
CA GLN A 335 23.96 32.05 8.73
C GLN A 335 23.93 31.08 7.54
N ILE A 336 23.04 30.09 7.59
CA ILE A 336 22.90 29.00 6.61
C ILE A 336 21.57 29.03 5.86
N GLY A 337 20.70 30.00 6.15
CA GLY A 337 19.41 30.12 5.50
C GLY A 337 18.45 31.06 6.22
N TYR A 338 17.18 30.96 5.86
CA TYR A 338 16.08 31.69 6.51
C TYR A 338 14.77 30.86 6.50
N VAL A 339 13.87 31.20 7.42
CA VAL A 339 12.51 30.63 7.49
C VAL A 339 11.66 31.21 6.37
N THR A 340 11.06 30.36 5.52
CA THR A 340 10.17 30.77 4.42
C THR A 340 8.70 30.84 4.85
N SER A 341 8.29 29.88 5.70
CA SER A 341 6.96 29.82 6.32
C SER A 341 7.09 29.37 7.78
N GLY A 342 6.29 29.93 8.68
CA GLY A 342 6.34 29.53 10.08
C GLY A 342 5.15 30.03 10.91
N THR A 343 4.64 29.19 11.80
CA THR A 343 3.65 29.58 12.81
C THR A 343 3.48 28.55 13.93
N MET A 344 2.56 28.81 14.86
CA MET A 344 2.08 27.85 15.85
C MET A 344 0.95 27.02 15.27
N ILE A 345 1.13 25.70 15.20
CA ILE A 345 0.12 24.78 14.68
C ILE A 345 -0.50 23.98 15.83
N PRO A 346 -1.85 23.93 15.93
CA PRO A 346 -2.53 23.11 16.92
C PRO A 346 -2.57 21.63 16.50
N TYR A 347 -2.74 20.73 17.45
CA TYR A 347 -2.95 19.31 17.17
C TYR A 347 -3.71 18.64 18.32
N TYR A 348 -4.40 17.53 18.05
CA TYR A 348 -4.99 16.69 19.10
C TYR A 348 -3.93 15.79 19.72
N LYS A 349 -3.96 15.64 21.04
CA LYS A 349 -3.15 14.65 21.73
C LYS A 349 -3.74 13.25 21.55
N THR A 350 -2.88 12.26 21.54
CA THR A 350 -3.26 10.85 21.46
C THR A 350 -2.85 10.09 22.71
N GLU A 351 -3.61 9.05 23.07
CA GLU A 351 -3.27 8.05 24.08
C GLU A 351 -3.19 6.66 23.45
N GLY A 352 -2.63 5.67 24.14
CA GLY A 352 -2.38 4.33 23.59
C GLY A 352 -1.11 4.24 22.74
N GLN A 353 -0.85 3.07 22.16
CA GLN A 353 0.34 2.79 21.35
C GLN A 353 -0.02 2.13 20.01
N GLY A 354 0.73 2.42 18.95
CA GLY A 354 0.54 1.78 17.65
C GLY A 354 -0.84 2.03 17.04
N LEU A 355 -1.52 0.98 16.59
CA LEU A 355 -2.85 1.07 15.98
C LEU A 355 -3.96 1.33 17.01
N GLU A 356 -3.71 1.03 18.28
CA GLU A 356 -4.62 1.33 19.38
C GLU A 356 -4.61 2.82 19.76
N SER A 357 -3.75 3.64 19.15
CA SER A 357 -3.65 5.06 19.48
C SER A 357 -4.89 5.85 19.09
N VAL A 358 -5.62 6.35 20.09
CA VAL A 358 -6.85 7.14 19.93
C VAL A 358 -6.62 8.62 20.18
N PHE A 359 -7.41 9.48 19.54
CA PHE A 359 -7.39 10.93 19.81
C PHE A 359 -8.20 11.26 21.05
N THR A 360 -7.61 12.10 21.90
CA THR A 360 -8.28 12.70 23.05
C THR A 360 -8.90 14.05 22.67
N ASP A 361 -9.75 14.60 23.54
CA ASP A 361 -10.25 15.97 23.37
C ASP A 361 -9.22 17.03 23.79
N GLU A 362 -8.08 16.62 24.35
CA GLU A 362 -6.99 17.53 24.67
C GLU A 362 -6.22 17.95 23.40
N THR A 363 -5.80 19.22 23.39
CA THR A 363 -5.03 19.79 22.28
C THR A 363 -3.70 20.32 22.75
N GLY A 364 -2.71 20.28 21.85
CA GLY A 364 -1.40 20.90 22.01
C GLY A 364 -1.15 21.93 20.91
N LYS A 365 -0.04 22.66 21.02
CA LYS A 365 0.47 23.55 19.95
C LYS A 365 1.97 23.34 19.80
N ARG A 366 2.46 23.44 18.56
CA ARG A 366 3.89 23.35 18.24
C ARG A 366 4.30 24.45 17.27
N SER A 367 5.51 24.98 17.42
CA SER A 367 6.05 25.98 16.50
C SER A 367 6.83 25.28 15.40
N ILE A 368 6.29 25.27 14.19
CA ILE A 368 6.90 24.61 13.04
C ILE A 368 6.94 25.53 11.82
N GLY A 369 7.75 25.16 10.85
CA GLY A 369 7.91 25.92 9.62
C GLY A 369 8.62 25.15 8.52
N LEU A 370 8.82 25.87 7.42
CA LEU A 370 9.68 25.51 6.30
C LEU A 370 10.82 26.54 6.22
N ALA A 371 11.98 26.08 5.79
CA ALA A 371 13.18 26.89 5.72
C ALA A 371 13.93 26.64 4.41
N TYR A 372 14.42 27.71 3.80
CA TYR A 372 15.36 27.64 2.68
C TYR A 372 16.78 27.71 3.25
N MET A 373 17.48 26.58 3.19
CA MET A 373 18.73 26.37 3.93
C MET A 373 19.77 25.59 3.14
N ASP A 374 21.03 25.79 3.50
CA ASP A 374 22.19 25.26 2.80
C ASP A 374 22.05 23.76 2.53
N SER A 375 22.29 23.36 1.28
CA SER A 375 22.07 22.00 0.80
C SER A 375 22.87 20.93 1.56
N ARG A 376 23.93 21.30 2.27
CA ARG A 376 24.72 20.40 3.14
C ARG A 376 23.96 19.94 4.39
N ILE A 377 22.90 20.64 4.77
CA ILE A 377 22.12 20.34 5.98
C ILE A 377 21.32 19.06 5.79
N CYS A 378 21.40 18.20 6.81
CA CYS A 378 20.74 16.89 6.84
C CYS A 378 19.40 16.97 7.57
N GLN A 379 18.62 15.90 7.50
CA GLN A 379 17.57 15.67 8.50
C GLN A 379 18.21 15.46 9.89
N ASP A 380 17.43 15.75 10.93
CA ASP A 380 17.79 15.62 12.36
C ASP A 380 18.96 16.49 12.82
N PHE A 381 19.30 17.51 12.04
CA PHE A 381 20.34 18.48 12.39
C PHE A 381 19.86 19.49 13.42
N ASP A 382 20.69 19.76 14.42
CA ASP A 382 20.46 20.87 15.35
C ASP A 382 20.86 22.20 14.71
N ILE A 383 19.98 23.19 14.82
CA ILE A 383 20.15 24.54 14.26
C ILE A 383 19.75 25.59 15.31
N GLU A 384 20.05 26.85 15.02
CA GLU A 384 19.53 27.98 15.78
C GLU A 384 18.78 28.95 14.87
N ILE A 385 17.69 29.50 15.37
CA ILE A 385 16.89 30.48 14.64
C ILE A 385 16.95 31.81 15.39
N ASP A 386 17.20 32.90 14.66
CA ASP A 386 17.13 34.24 15.22
C ASP A 386 15.68 34.72 15.34
N ILE A 387 15.19 34.80 16.57
CA ILE A 387 13.87 35.36 16.85
C ILE A 387 14.06 36.73 17.50
N ARG A 388 14.09 37.76 16.66
CA ARG A 388 14.19 39.18 17.05
C ARG A 388 15.43 39.47 17.91
N GLY A 389 16.60 39.02 17.46
CA GLY A 389 17.91 39.22 18.10
C GLY A 389 18.27 38.14 19.13
N ARG A 390 17.51 37.05 19.23
CA ARG A 390 17.76 35.94 20.18
C ARG A 390 17.83 34.61 19.44
N ARG A 391 18.99 33.95 19.53
CA ARG A 391 19.21 32.57 19.05
C ARG A 391 18.37 31.61 19.89
N GLN A 392 17.49 30.86 19.25
CA GLN A 392 16.72 29.80 19.87
C GLN A 392 17.04 28.44 19.24
N PRO A 393 17.19 27.37 20.03
CA PRO A 393 17.37 26.03 19.51
C PRO A 393 16.20 25.59 18.63
N ALA A 394 16.52 24.96 17.51
CA ALA A 394 15.56 24.36 16.60
C ALA A 394 16.19 23.12 15.94
N LYS A 395 15.36 22.32 15.27
CA LYS A 395 15.76 21.10 14.59
C LYS A 395 15.24 21.06 13.17
N VAL A 396 16.04 20.51 12.27
CA VAL A 396 15.57 20.06 10.96
C VAL A 396 14.90 18.71 11.14
N VAL A 397 13.64 18.57 10.73
CA VAL A 397 12.88 17.33 10.90
C VAL A 397 12.61 16.69 9.54
N GLY A 398 12.40 15.38 9.50
CA GLY A 398 12.03 14.70 8.27
C GLY A 398 10.62 15.07 7.78
N TYR A 399 9.69 15.29 8.72
CA TYR A 399 8.28 15.54 8.47
C TYR A 399 7.61 16.10 9.71
N HIS A 400 6.55 16.91 9.51
CA HIS A 400 5.72 17.44 10.59
C HIS A 400 4.51 16.56 10.88
N ILE A 401 4.05 15.79 9.88
CA ILE A 401 2.93 14.85 9.94
C ILE A 401 3.22 13.57 9.15
N ARG A 402 2.43 12.53 9.40
CA ARG A 402 2.34 11.32 8.58
C ARG A 402 0.88 10.98 8.28
N GLN A 403 0.64 10.41 7.10
CA GLN A 403 -0.68 10.11 6.53
C GLN A 403 -0.83 8.62 6.14
N ASP A 404 0.16 7.80 6.45
CA ASP A 404 0.18 6.35 6.19
C ASP A 404 -0.74 5.54 7.13
N ALA A 405 -1.30 6.20 8.16
CA ALA A 405 -2.26 5.65 9.10
C ALA A 405 -3.66 6.28 8.94
N ALA A 406 -4.25 6.14 7.74
CA ALA A 406 -5.63 6.58 7.49
C ALA A 406 -6.61 6.00 8.55
N PRO A 407 -7.68 6.72 8.93
CA PRO A 407 -8.21 7.93 8.28
C PRO A 407 -7.61 9.25 8.73
N TYR A 408 -6.78 9.26 9.77
CA TYR A 408 -6.34 10.51 10.39
C TYR A 408 -4.91 10.85 10.00
N VAL A 409 -4.65 12.15 9.89
CA VAL A 409 -3.29 12.68 9.93
C VAL A 409 -2.71 12.50 11.33
N ARG A 410 -1.48 12.00 11.42
CA ARG A 410 -0.74 11.86 12.68
C ARG A 410 0.33 12.94 12.80
N PRO A 411 0.24 13.84 13.81
CA PRO A 411 1.30 14.81 14.08
C PRO A 411 2.56 14.11 14.56
N ILE A 412 3.71 14.48 14.01
CA ILE A 412 5.00 13.94 14.44
C ILE A 412 5.68 14.96 15.34
N LEU A 413 5.92 14.55 16.57
CA LEU A 413 6.51 15.37 17.62
C LEU A 413 7.94 14.87 17.86
N PRO A 414 8.97 15.69 17.60
CA PRO A 414 10.36 15.29 17.81
C PRO A 414 10.70 14.88 19.26
N ASP A 415 9.92 15.38 20.22
CA ASP A 415 10.13 15.16 21.65
C ASP A 415 9.46 13.89 22.19
N VAL A 416 8.66 13.18 21.37
CA VAL A 416 8.03 11.91 21.79
C VAL A 416 9.08 10.80 21.78
N LYS A 417 9.40 10.29 22.96
CA LYS A 417 10.24 9.11 23.13
C LYS A 417 9.35 7.87 23.06
N ILE A 418 9.67 6.96 22.16
CA ILE A 418 9.06 5.62 22.17
C ILE A 418 9.62 4.90 23.39
N GLU A 419 8.77 4.58 24.35
CA GLU A 419 9.13 3.68 25.45
C GLU A 419 9.39 2.29 24.85
N THR A 420 10.66 1.99 24.60
CA THR A 420 11.07 0.63 24.31
C THR A 420 11.17 -0.12 25.63
N ALA A 421 10.64 -1.34 25.69
CA ALA A 421 10.81 -2.19 26.85
C ALA A 421 12.30 -2.29 27.18
N ALA A 422 12.69 -1.83 28.38
CA ALA A 422 14.07 -1.93 28.81
C ALA A 422 14.49 -3.41 28.77
N PRO A 423 15.71 -3.74 28.31
CA PRO A 423 16.20 -5.10 28.37
C PRO A 423 16.07 -5.63 29.80
N SER A 424 15.51 -6.83 29.96
CA SER A 424 15.35 -7.45 31.28
C SER A 424 16.71 -7.46 32.02
N THR A 425 16.70 -7.00 33.27
CA THR A 425 17.85 -7.03 34.18
C THR A 425 18.00 -8.37 34.89
N ASP A 426 17.11 -9.33 34.62
CA ASP A 426 17.11 -10.65 35.24
C ASP A 426 18.40 -11.42 34.92
N SER A 427 18.74 -12.36 35.79
CA SER A 427 19.85 -13.27 35.56
C SER A 427 19.57 -14.19 34.36
N TYR A 428 20.61 -14.69 33.69
CA TYR A 428 20.42 -15.65 32.58
C TYR A 428 19.60 -16.90 32.96
N PRO A 429 19.76 -17.51 34.15
CA PRO A 429 18.88 -18.60 34.59
C PRO A 429 17.40 -18.21 34.69
N GLU A 430 17.08 -16.99 35.14
CA GLU A 430 15.71 -16.48 35.18
C GLU A 430 15.17 -16.21 33.79
N LYS A 431 15.96 -15.57 32.91
CA LYS A 431 15.60 -15.36 31.49
C LYS A 431 15.27 -16.68 30.79
N MET A 432 16.08 -17.72 31.02
CA MET A 432 15.83 -19.06 30.50
C MET A 432 14.50 -19.65 31.03
N LYS A 433 14.27 -19.59 32.34
CA LYS A 433 13.01 -20.08 32.95
C LYS A 433 11.79 -19.34 32.40
N ASN A 434 11.88 -18.02 32.28
CA ASN A 434 10.81 -17.17 31.77
C ASN A 434 10.51 -17.48 30.30
N LEU A 435 11.54 -17.68 29.47
CA LEU A 435 11.37 -18.08 28.07
C LEU A 435 10.66 -19.43 27.94
N VAL A 436 11.12 -20.45 28.68
CA VAL A 436 10.52 -21.80 28.63
C VAL A 436 9.08 -21.78 29.15
N ALA A 437 8.82 -21.05 30.24
CA ALA A 437 7.47 -20.90 30.79
C ALA A 437 6.52 -20.18 29.82
N ALA A 438 6.97 -19.07 29.22
CA ALA A 438 6.19 -18.32 28.24
C ALA A 438 5.90 -19.15 26.98
N ALA A 439 6.90 -19.87 26.46
CA ALA A 439 6.72 -20.77 25.32
C ALA A 439 5.70 -21.89 25.61
N LYS A 440 5.78 -22.50 26.81
CA LYS A 440 4.81 -23.51 27.26
C LYS A 440 3.41 -22.91 27.38
N GLN A 441 3.27 -21.75 28.01
CA GLN A 441 1.97 -21.09 28.21
C GLN A 441 1.33 -20.75 26.87
N ASN A 442 2.08 -20.16 25.94
CA ASN A 442 1.59 -19.84 24.62
C ASN A 442 1.17 -21.09 23.84
N HIS A 443 1.98 -22.16 23.91
CA HIS A 443 1.64 -23.43 23.26
C HIS A 443 0.34 -24.02 23.81
N LEU A 444 0.20 -24.10 25.14
CA LEU A 444 -1.01 -24.62 25.77
C LEU A 444 -2.23 -23.77 25.42
N TRP A 445 -2.14 -22.44 25.56
CA TRP A 445 -3.22 -21.54 25.18
C TRP A 445 -3.67 -21.75 23.72
N ARG A 446 -2.72 -21.74 22.76
CA ARG A 446 -3.02 -21.97 21.33
C ARG A 446 -3.67 -23.33 21.08
N GLN A 447 -3.28 -24.37 21.81
CA GLN A 447 -3.72 -25.74 21.53
C GLN A 447 -4.97 -26.15 22.32
N THR A 448 -5.29 -25.51 23.45
CA THR A 448 -6.36 -25.98 24.34
C THR A 448 -7.42 -24.94 24.69
N GLU A 449 -7.14 -23.66 24.52
CA GLU A 449 -8.05 -22.58 24.94
C GLU A 449 -8.45 -21.63 23.81
N CYS A 450 -7.62 -21.51 22.78
CA CYS A 450 -7.77 -20.57 21.67
C CYS A 450 -8.48 -21.21 20.47
N ILE A 451 -9.44 -20.48 19.90
CA ILE A 451 -10.01 -20.75 18.59
C ILE A 451 -9.28 -19.88 17.57
N ASN A 452 -8.48 -20.53 16.72
CA ASN A 452 -7.70 -19.86 15.71
C ASN A 452 -8.44 -19.81 14.37
N LEU A 453 -8.79 -18.60 13.97
CA LEU A 453 -9.41 -18.29 12.69
C LEU A 453 -8.49 -17.47 11.79
N ILE A 454 -7.17 -17.41 12.03
CA ILE A 454 -6.26 -16.77 11.07
C ILE A 454 -6.13 -17.71 9.85
N PRO A 455 -6.59 -17.33 8.65
CA PRO A 455 -6.67 -18.25 7.49
C PRO A 455 -5.30 -18.68 6.93
N SER A 456 -4.23 -17.98 7.29
CA SER A 456 -2.86 -18.34 6.92
C SER A 456 -2.17 -19.23 7.95
N GLU A 457 -2.84 -19.58 9.04
CA GLU A 457 -2.27 -20.41 10.10
C GLU A 457 -2.87 -21.81 10.07
N ASN A 458 -2.05 -22.80 10.41
CA ASN A 458 -2.48 -24.16 10.64
C ASN A 458 -1.45 -24.86 11.52
N THR A 459 -1.91 -25.48 12.59
CA THR A 459 -1.06 -26.19 13.53
C THR A 459 -0.59 -27.50 12.90
N GLN A 460 0.71 -27.75 12.89
CA GLN A 460 1.33 -29.01 12.44
C GLN A 460 0.99 -30.19 13.34
N SER A 461 0.97 -31.41 12.77
CA SER A 461 0.79 -32.63 13.57
C SER A 461 1.98 -32.88 14.48
N ARG A 462 1.80 -33.75 15.48
CA ARG A 462 2.87 -34.16 16.39
C ARG A 462 4.08 -34.73 15.62
N ALA A 463 3.83 -35.60 14.64
CA ALA A 463 4.86 -36.19 13.80
C ALA A 463 5.67 -35.12 13.04
N VAL A 464 4.98 -34.18 12.38
CA VAL A 464 5.63 -33.09 11.62
C VAL A 464 6.51 -32.23 12.54
N ARG A 465 6.03 -31.87 13.75
CA ARG A 465 6.81 -31.07 14.71
C ARG A 465 8.07 -31.80 15.18
N MET A 466 7.95 -33.07 15.58
CA MET A 466 9.07 -33.86 16.08
C MET A 466 10.13 -34.10 15.00
N LEU A 467 9.70 -34.43 13.78
CA LEU A 467 10.60 -34.60 12.65
C LEU A 467 11.29 -33.28 12.26
N SER A 468 10.57 -32.15 12.34
CA SER A 468 11.14 -30.82 12.08
C SER A 468 12.23 -30.42 13.06
N ALA A 469 12.11 -30.83 14.33
CA ALA A 469 13.07 -30.56 15.39
C ALA A 469 14.22 -31.59 15.46
N SER A 470 14.16 -32.65 14.66
CA SER A 470 15.17 -33.72 14.70
C SER A 470 16.51 -33.32 14.09
N ASP A 471 17.52 -34.18 14.22
CA ASP A 471 18.92 -33.92 13.86
C ASP A 471 19.16 -33.17 12.52
N PRO A 472 18.41 -33.43 11.43
CA PRO A 472 18.52 -32.66 10.18
C PRO A 472 18.45 -31.13 10.34
N CYS A 473 17.78 -30.61 11.38
CA CYS A 473 17.77 -29.17 11.63
C CYS A 473 19.17 -28.55 11.84
N ASN A 474 20.17 -29.39 12.20
CA ASN A 474 21.55 -28.99 12.48
C ASN A 474 22.53 -29.31 11.33
N ARG A 475 22.05 -29.77 10.17
CA ARG A 475 22.88 -30.30 9.07
C ARG A 475 22.88 -29.39 7.84
N TYR A 476 23.91 -29.55 7.01
CA TYR A 476 24.08 -28.87 5.72
C TYR A 476 24.03 -29.89 4.57
N ALA A 477 23.32 -29.56 3.50
CA ALA A 477 23.18 -30.43 2.33
C ALA A 477 23.10 -29.63 1.02
N GLU A 478 23.99 -28.64 0.85
CA GLU A 478 24.10 -27.92 -0.43
C GLU A 478 24.47 -28.88 -1.55
N HIS A 479 23.74 -28.80 -2.67
CA HIS A 479 23.96 -29.67 -3.81
C HIS A 479 23.39 -29.06 -5.08
N LYS A 480 23.94 -29.47 -6.22
CA LYS A 480 23.40 -29.14 -7.54
C LYS A 480 23.63 -30.28 -8.52
N LYS A 481 22.83 -30.29 -9.58
CA LYS A 481 23.09 -31.09 -10.77
C LYS A 481 24.38 -30.63 -11.45
N GLN A 482 25.21 -31.59 -11.82
CA GLN A 482 26.45 -31.33 -12.55
C GLN A 482 26.43 -32.05 -13.90
N LYS A 483 26.34 -31.28 -14.99
CA LYS A 483 26.31 -31.79 -16.38
C LYS A 483 27.47 -32.74 -16.71
N ALA A 484 28.66 -32.48 -16.16
CA ALA A 484 29.85 -33.33 -16.35
C ALA A 484 29.67 -34.77 -15.82
N PHE A 485 28.72 -34.97 -14.90
CA PHE A 485 28.38 -36.26 -14.32
C PHE A 485 26.95 -36.68 -14.70
N TYR A 486 26.55 -36.39 -15.96
CA TYR A 486 25.24 -36.75 -16.50
C TYR A 486 24.08 -36.21 -15.66
N ASP A 487 24.22 -34.97 -15.18
CA ASP A 487 23.26 -34.27 -14.31
C ASP A 487 23.01 -34.95 -12.96
N ALA A 488 23.95 -35.76 -12.47
CA ALA A 488 23.91 -36.27 -11.10
C ALA A 488 23.88 -35.13 -10.08
N GLU A 489 23.09 -35.30 -9.02
CA GLU A 489 23.08 -34.40 -7.87
C GLU A 489 24.38 -34.57 -7.06
N ILE A 490 25.19 -33.51 -7.03
CA ILE A 490 26.47 -33.50 -6.31
C ILE A 490 26.32 -32.70 -5.03
N PHE A 491 26.28 -33.41 -3.90
CA PHE A 491 26.32 -32.81 -2.57
C PHE A 491 27.74 -32.36 -2.22
N TYR A 492 27.85 -31.13 -1.73
CA TYR A 492 29.14 -30.53 -1.35
C TYR A 492 29.63 -31.02 0.02
N TYR A 493 28.75 -31.60 0.83
CA TYR A 493 29.02 -32.09 2.18
C TYR A 493 28.79 -33.61 2.26
N GLN A 494 29.54 -34.30 3.13
CA GLN A 494 29.34 -35.72 3.42
C GLN A 494 28.19 -35.96 4.41
N GLY A 495 27.70 -37.20 4.50
CA GLY A 495 26.64 -37.59 5.43
C GLY A 495 25.23 -37.20 4.98
N THR A 496 25.06 -36.81 3.72
CA THR A 496 23.79 -36.29 3.15
C THR A 496 22.88 -37.37 2.57
N GLY A 497 23.27 -38.65 2.59
CA GLY A 497 22.51 -39.73 1.94
C GLY A 497 21.06 -39.86 2.41
N PHE A 498 20.80 -39.67 3.71
CA PHE A 498 19.44 -39.63 4.25
C PHE A 498 18.65 -38.41 3.76
N ILE A 499 19.29 -37.24 3.66
CA ILE A 499 18.63 -36.03 3.18
C ILE A 499 18.31 -36.13 1.69
N ALA A 500 19.24 -36.69 0.90
CA ALA A 500 19.01 -36.94 -0.52
C ALA A 500 17.78 -37.83 -0.75
N SER A 501 17.57 -38.87 0.08
CA SER A 501 16.37 -39.70 -0.02
C SER A 501 15.10 -38.98 0.43
N VAL A 502 15.17 -38.16 1.49
CA VAL A 502 14.04 -37.33 1.95
C VAL A 502 13.60 -36.33 0.88
N GLU A 503 14.55 -35.66 0.22
CA GLU A 503 14.26 -34.73 -0.88
C GLU A 503 13.59 -35.44 -2.05
N ALA A 504 14.12 -36.59 -2.47
CA ALA A 504 13.54 -37.37 -3.56
C ALA A 504 12.11 -37.81 -3.23
N MET A 505 11.87 -38.34 -2.02
CA MET A 505 10.52 -38.73 -1.59
C MET A 505 9.56 -37.54 -1.54
N LEU A 506 10.02 -36.40 -1.02
CA LEU A 506 9.19 -35.19 -0.92
C LEU A 506 8.81 -34.66 -2.30
N VAL A 507 9.76 -34.62 -3.24
CA VAL A 507 9.48 -34.21 -4.62
C VAL A 507 8.40 -35.08 -5.25
N GLU A 508 8.47 -36.41 -5.08
CA GLU A 508 7.47 -37.33 -5.66
C GLU A 508 6.08 -37.17 -5.01
N GLU A 509 6.01 -37.03 -3.68
CA GLU A 509 4.72 -36.80 -3.00
C GLU A 509 4.11 -35.45 -3.38
N MET A 510 4.92 -34.41 -3.55
CA MET A 510 4.44 -33.11 -3.99
C MET A 510 4.03 -33.12 -5.46
N LYS A 511 4.73 -33.84 -6.36
CA LYS A 511 4.28 -34.04 -7.75
C LYS A 511 2.90 -34.70 -7.78
N LYS A 512 2.72 -35.76 -7.00
CA LYS A 512 1.43 -36.47 -6.87
C LYS A 512 0.32 -35.56 -6.33
N PHE A 513 0.61 -34.75 -5.32
CA PHE A 513 -0.36 -33.82 -4.74
C PHE A 513 -0.77 -32.73 -5.74
N LEU A 514 0.22 -32.11 -6.40
CA LEU A 514 0.02 -30.98 -7.30
C LEU A 514 -0.51 -31.38 -8.69
N GLY A 515 -0.33 -32.64 -9.10
CA GLY A 515 -0.47 -33.03 -10.50
C GLY A 515 0.59 -32.39 -11.40
N ALA A 516 1.81 -32.17 -10.85
CA ALA A 516 2.92 -31.51 -11.52
C ALA A 516 3.92 -32.53 -12.11
N SER A 517 4.58 -32.20 -13.21
CA SER A 517 5.65 -33.00 -13.81
C SER A 517 6.97 -32.81 -13.07
N GLN A 518 7.22 -31.60 -12.58
CA GLN A 518 8.42 -31.23 -11.84
C GLN A 518 8.07 -30.32 -10.65
N VAL A 519 8.81 -30.49 -9.55
CA VAL A 519 8.61 -29.74 -8.31
C VAL A 519 9.95 -29.40 -7.67
N GLU A 520 10.08 -28.17 -7.20
CA GLU A 520 11.21 -27.64 -6.44
C GLU A 520 10.75 -27.33 -5.00
N THR A 521 11.39 -27.98 -4.03
CA THR A 521 10.99 -27.98 -2.61
C THR A 521 12.05 -27.37 -1.67
N ARG A 522 13.18 -26.91 -2.23
CA ARG A 522 14.28 -26.31 -1.45
C ARG A 522 13.99 -24.86 -1.05
N VAL A 523 12.99 -24.23 -1.66
CA VAL A 523 12.52 -22.90 -1.25
C VAL A 523 11.91 -22.93 0.17
N THR A 524 12.38 -22.05 1.06
CA THR A 524 12.01 -22.02 2.49
C THR A 524 10.84 -21.09 2.82
N SER A 525 10.23 -20.42 1.84
CA SER A 525 8.98 -19.66 2.02
C SER A 525 8.25 -19.44 0.69
N GLY A 526 6.94 -19.16 0.73
CA GLY A 526 6.17 -18.84 -0.48
C GLY A 526 6.61 -17.54 -1.17
N GLN A 527 7.02 -16.52 -0.40
CA GLN A 527 7.62 -15.32 -1.00
C GLN A 527 8.90 -15.66 -1.77
N MET A 528 9.75 -16.54 -1.20
CA MET A 528 10.97 -16.95 -1.88
C MET A 528 10.68 -17.84 -3.10
N SER A 529 9.63 -18.67 -3.09
CA SER A 529 9.14 -19.34 -4.29
C SER A 529 8.89 -18.33 -5.42
N ASN A 530 8.15 -17.25 -5.12
CA ASN A 530 7.85 -16.21 -6.11
C ASN A 530 9.12 -15.49 -6.57
N THR A 531 10.00 -15.06 -5.65
CA THR A 531 11.27 -14.41 -5.99
C THR A 531 12.14 -15.29 -6.89
N ALA A 532 12.24 -16.59 -6.61
CA ALA A 532 12.99 -17.53 -7.43
C ALA A 532 12.39 -17.63 -8.86
N VAL A 533 11.06 -17.68 -8.98
CA VAL A 533 10.37 -17.67 -10.29
C VAL A 533 10.59 -16.35 -11.01
N PHE A 534 10.46 -15.19 -10.36
CA PHE A 534 10.69 -13.89 -11.01
C PHE A 534 12.13 -13.75 -11.50
N SER A 535 13.07 -14.17 -10.66
CA SER A 535 14.48 -14.20 -11.03
C SER A 535 14.75 -15.16 -12.18
N ALA A 536 14.06 -16.31 -12.24
CA ALA A 536 14.18 -17.27 -13.34
C ALA A 536 13.55 -16.76 -14.63
N MET A 537 12.38 -16.11 -14.56
CA MET A 537 11.74 -15.47 -15.71
C MET A 537 12.65 -14.39 -16.32
N MET A 538 13.27 -13.55 -15.48
CA MET A 538 14.22 -12.53 -15.93
C MET A 538 15.51 -13.15 -16.49
N ASP A 539 16.13 -14.12 -15.83
CA ASP A 539 17.34 -14.78 -16.37
C ASP A 539 17.03 -15.52 -17.69
N PHE A 540 15.90 -16.23 -17.75
CA PHE A 540 15.45 -16.93 -18.94
C PHE A 540 15.20 -15.96 -20.10
N LYS A 541 14.59 -14.78 -19.86
CA LYS A 541 14.45 -13.73 -20.87
C LYS A 541 15.80 -13.33 -21.48
N ASN A 542 16.83 -13.23 -20.64
CA ASN A 542 18.17 -12.78 -21.03
C ASN A 542 19.12 -13.92 -21.45
N ARG A 543 18.65 -15.17 -21.49
CA ARG A 543 19.50 -16.37 -21.65
C ARG A 543 20.38 -16.39 -22.90
N VAL A 544 19.96 -15.70 -23.96
CA VAL A 544 20.61 -15.74 -25.29
C VAL A 544 21.66 -14.63 -25.45
N ASP A 545 21.52 -13.49 -24.77
CA ASP A 545 22.48 -12.38 -24.78
C ASP A 545 22.82 -11.95 -23.35
N ARG A 546 23.79 -12.65 -22.76
CA ARG A 546 24.29 -12.35 -21.40
C ARG A 546 25.38 -11.26 -21.38
N LYS A 547 25.71 -10.63 -22.52
CA LYS A 547 26.78 -9.62 -22.62
C LYS A 547 26.28 -8.19 -22.43
N ARG A 548 24.97 -8.00 -22.28
CA ARG A 548 24.32 -6.70 -22.03
C ARG A 548 23.76 -6.64 -20.62
N THR A 549 23.40 -5.42 -20.20
CA THR A 549 22.61 -5.21 -18.98
C THR A 549 21.32 -6.03 -19.08
N PRO A 550 21.00 -6.89 -18.09
CA PRO A 550 19.80 -7.71 -18.12
C PRO A 550 18.53 -6.88 -18.26
N GLN A 551 17.67 -7.26 -19.20
CA GLN A 551 16.34 -6.71 -19.37
C GLN A 551 15.42 -7.24 -18.27
N ARG A 552 14.70 -6.33 -17.63
CA ARG A 552 13.59 -6.68 -16.73
C ARG A 552 12.38 -7.19 -17.53
N LEU A 553 11.42 -7.80 -16.84
CA LEU A 553 10.14 -8.22 -17.43
C LEU A 553 9.37 -7.00 -17.90
N GLY A 554 8.72 -7.10 -19.07
CA GLY A 554 7.86 -6.04 -19.61
C GLY A 554 6.54 -5.94 -18.85
N TRP A 555 5.42 -5.76 -19.58
CA TRP A 555 4.09 -5.74 -18.97
C TRP A 555 3.78 -7.03 -18.20
N VAL A 556 3.31 -6.87 -16.97
CA VAL A 556 2.90 -7.96 -16.08
C VAL A 556 1.49 -7.69 -15.59
N MET A 557 0.64 -8.71 -15.56
CA MET A 557 -0.71 -8.61 -15.01
C MET A 557 -0.82 -9.34 -13.67
N ASN A 558 -1.35 -8.69 -12.64
CA ASN A 558 -1.50 -9.30 -11.30
C ASN A 558 -2.75 -8.82 -10.55
N ASN A 559 -3.04 -9.40 -9.37
CA ASN A 559 -4.07 -8.88 -8.48
C ASN A 559 -3.54 -7.68 -7.67
N HIS A 560 -4.30 -6.58 -7.58
CA HIS A 560 -3.91 -5.42 -6.77
C HIS A 560 -3.95 -5.72 -5.27
N ILE A 561 -3.04 -5.15 -4.48
CA ILE A 561 -2.90 -5.42 -3.04
C ILE A 561 -4.19 -5.15 -2.24
N VAL A 562 -4.87 -4.02 -2.48
CA VAL A 562 -6.14 -3.70 -1.78
C VAL A 562 -7.32 -4.55 -2.24
N ARG A 563 -7.21 -5.22 -3.40
CA ARG A 563 -8.22 -6.15 -3.94
C ARG A 563 -7.87 -7.61 -3.62
N GLY A 564 -7.11 -7.81 -2.55
CA GLY A 564 -6.74 -9.13 -2.04
C GLY A 564 -5.47 -9.72 -2.63
N GLY A 565 -4.75 -9.01 -3.49
CA GLY A 565 -3.44 -9.45 -4.00
C GLY A 565 -2.43 -9.74 -2.90
N HIS A 566 -1.37 -10.50 -3.21
CA HIS A 566 -0.29 -10.75 -2.26
C HIS A 566 0.89 -9.79 -2.49
N LEU A 567 1.55 -9.36 -1.40
CA LEU A 567 2.65 -8.38 -1.40
C LEU A 567 3.82 -8.79 -2.30
N SER A 568 4.18 -10.08 -2.33
CA SER A 568 5.30 -10.57 -3.14
C SER A 568 5.11 -10.38 -4.65
N ALA A 569 3.86 -10.33 -5.13
CA ALA A 569 3.56 -10.08 -6.54
C ALA A 569 3.43 -8.58 -6.85
N GLN A 570 3.57 -7.69 -5.86
CA GLN A 570 3.49 -6.25 -6.05
C GLN A 570 4.87 -5.64 -6.26
N PRO A 571 4.95 -4.54 -7.02
CA PRO A 571 6.20 -3.79 -7.14
C PRO A 571 6.71 -3.15 -5.84
N MET A 572 5.85 -2.98 -4.83
CA MET A 572 6.27 -2.57 -3.49
C MET A 572 6.84 -3.73 -2.65
N GLY A 573 6.78 -4.97 -3.15
CA GLY A 573 7.31 -6.17 -2.51
C GLY A 573 8.41 -6.83 -3.33
N ALA A 574 8.49 -8.16 -3.28
CA ALA A 574 9.56 -8.94 -3.92
C ALA A 574 9.65 -8.79 -5.45
N PHE A 575 8.61 -8.25 -6.10
CA PHE A 575 8.58 -8.08 -7.55
C PHE A 575 9.32 -6.82 -8.05
N HIS A 576 9.65 -5.87 -7.15
CA HIS A 576 10.23 -4.55 -7.45
C HIS A 576 11.36 -4.61 -8.50
N ASP A 577 12.33 -5.50 -8.30
CA ASP A 577 13.57 -5.53 -9.07
C ASP A 577 13.46 -6.28 -10.40
N TYR A 578 12.33 -6.95 -10.65
CA TYR A 578 12.14 -7.83 -11.80
C TYR A 578 11.25 -7.25 -12.89
N VAL A 579 10.55 -6.15 -12.64
CA VAL A 579 9.67 -5.46 -13.61
C VAL A 579 10.30 -4.18 -14.14
N ALA A 580 10.14 -3.96 -15.44
CA ALA A 580 10.61 -2.76 -16.12
C ALA A 580 9.76 -1.53 -15.75
N ILE A 581 10.33 -0.35 -16.00
CA ILE A 581 9.61 0.91 -15.99
C ILE A 581 9.19 1.19 -17.43
N ASP A 582 7.92 1.53 -17.63
CA ASP A 582 7.43 1.95 -18.93
C ASP A 582 8.04 3.30 -19.29
N PRO A 583 8.72 3.44 -20.44
CA PRO A 583 9.35 4.72 -20.82
C PRO A 583 8.31 5.81 -21.12
N VAL A 584 7.05 5.45 -21.40
CA VAL A 584 6.01 6.45 -21.68
C VAL A 584 5.38 6.94 -20.38
N THR A 585 4.97 6.03 -19.50
CA THR A 585 4.28 6.41 -18.26
C THR A 585 5.19 6.62 -17.06
N GLU A 586 6.47 6.26 -17.14
CA GLU A 586 7.44 6.29 -16.02
C GLU A 586 6.98 5.49 -14.78
N LYS A 587 6.01 4.61 -14.95
CA LYS A 587 5.47 3.70 -13.93
C LYS A 587 6.03 2.31 -14.17
N GLN A 588 6.06 1.48 -13.13
CA GLN A 588 6.36 0.06 -13.30
C GLN A 588 5.32 -0.57 -14.24
N MET A 589 5.77 -1.43 -15.15
CA MET A 589 4.94 -2.08 -16.18
C MET A 589 4.03 -3.16 -15.57
N VAL A 590 3.19 -2.77 -14.61
CA VAL A 590 2.20 -3.63 -13.96
C VAL A 590 0.82 -3.07 -14.23
N VAL A 591 -0.05 -3.94 -14.72
CA VAL A 591 -1.49 -3.69 -14.85
C VAL A 591 -2.22 -4.65 -13.93
N ASN A 592 -3.21 -4.17 -13.19
CA ASN A 592 -3.95 -5.03 -12.27
C ASN A 592 -5.20 -5.63 -12.91
N PHE A 593 -5.62 -6.80 -12.44
CA PHE A 593 -6.93 -7.35 -12.81
C PHE A 593 -8.06 -6.40 -12.36
N PRO A 594 -8.97 -6.02 -13.27
CA PRO A 594 -10.22 -5.37 -12.89
C PRO A 594 -11.10 -6.36 -12.11
N VAL A 595 -11.95 -5.84 -11.24
CA VAL A 595 -12.92 -6.61 -10.45
C VAL A 595 -14.34 -6.22 -10.81
N CYS A 596 -15.29 -7.11 -10.56
CA CYS A 596 -16.70 -6.85 -10.78
C CYS A 596 -17.19 -5.71 -9.86
N GLU A 597 -18.06 -4.84 -10.37
CA GLU A 597 -18.55 -3.66 -9.64
C GLU A 597 -19.46 -4.06 -8.46
N ASP A 598 -20.24 -5.12 -8.63
CA ASP A 598 -21.14 -5.71 -7.63
C ASP A 598 -20.43 -6.71 -6.70
N ASN A 599 -19.24 -7.18 -7.07
CA ASN A 599 -18.46 -8.13 -6.27
C ASN A 599 -16.95 -7.87 -6.44
N PRO A 600 -16.37 -6.96 -5.61
CA PRO A 600 -14.98 -6.53 -5.77
C PRO A 600 -13.94 -7.60 -5.38
N TYR A 601 -14.38 -8.79 -4.96
CA TYR A 601 -13.53 -9.94 -4.67
C TYR A 601 -13.36 -10.88 -5.88
N LYS A 602 -14.12 -10.65 -6.97
CA LYS A 602 -14.09 -11.46 -8.20
C LYS A 602 -13.53 -10.66 -9.37
N ILE A 603 -12.69 -11.30 -10.18
CA ILE A 603 -12.11 -10.68 -11.39
C ILE A 603 -13.19 -10.47 -12.45
N ASP A 604 -13.21 -9.30 -13.07
CA ASP A 604 -14.04 -8.99 -14.24
C ASP A 604 -13.34 -9.50 -15.50
N VAL A 605 -13.78 -10.65 -16.00
CA VAL A 605 -13.14 -11.34 -17.14
C VAL A 605 -13.20 -10.50 -18.41
N GLU A 606 -14.31 -9.81 -18.69
CA GLU A 606 -14.47 -9.05 -19.92
C GLU A 606 -13.60 -7.79 -19.92
N LYS A 607 -13.56 -7.04 -18.81
CA LYS A 607 -12.60 -5.92 -18.69
C LYS A 607 -11.15 -6.41 -18.72
N THR A 608 -10.87 -7.59 -18.16
CA THR A 608 -9.53 -8.19 -18.22
C THR A 608 -9.09 -8.45 -19.66
N LYS A 609 -9.98 -8.97 -20.52
CA LYS A 609 -9.69 -9.21 -21.95
C LYS A 609 -9.29 -7.93 -22.69
N VAL A 610 -9.94 -6.80 -22.38
CA VAL A 610 -9.59 -5.49 -22.96
C VAL A 610 -8.15 -5.11 -22.58
N LEU A 611 -7.79 -5.20 -21.30
CA LEU A 611 -6.43 -4.89 -20.85
C LEU A 611 -5.38 -5.87 -21.39
N LEU A 612 -5.71 -7.16 -21.53
CA LEU A 612 -4.83 -8.15 -22.14
C LEU A 612 -4.53 -7.82 -23.60
N ALA A 613 -5.53 -7.42 -24.38
CA ALA A 613 -5.36 -7.01 -25.76
C ALA A 613 -4.50 -5.74 -25.90
N GLN A 614 -4.66 -4.80 -24.95
CA GLN A 614 -3.91 -3.54 -24.91
C GLN A 614 -2.45 -3.74 -24.50
N TYR A 615 -2.21 -4.37 -23.34
CA TYR A 615 -0.88 -4.42 -22.73
C TYR A 615 -0.05 -5.65 -23.12
N LYS A 616 -0.71 -6.74 -23.56
CA LYS A 616 -0.07 -8.01 -23.99
C LYS A 616 1.03 -8.47 -23.02
N PRO A 617 0.69 -8.72 -21.74
CA PRO A 617 1.69 -8.95 -20.70
C PRO A 617 2.55 -10.19 -20.97
N GLU A 618 3.85 -10.09 -20.69
CA GLU A 618 4.81 -11.20 -20.76
C GLU A 618 4.58 -12.22 -19.64
N PHE A 619 3.94 -11.79 -18.56
CA PHE A 619 3.71 -12.61 -17.37
C PHE A 619 2.38 -12.27 -16.70
N ILE A 620 1.59 -13.28 -16.35
CA ILE A 620 0.31 -13.13 -15.65
C ILE A 620 0.39 -13.89 -14.33
N ILE A 621 0.06 -13.23 -13.22
CA ILE A 621 0.17 -13.75 -11.86
C ILE A 621 -1.20 -13.74 -11.18
N PHE A 622 -1.82 -14.91 -11.04
CA PHE A 622 -2.95 -15.11 -10.15
C PHE A 622 -2.42 -15.38 -8.74
N GLY A 623 -2.31 -14.33 -7.91
CA GLY A 623 -1.83 -14.46 -6.53
C GLY A 623 -2.60 -13.57 -5.56
N LYS A 624 -3.46 -14.19 -4.72
CA LYS A 624 -4.27 -13.50 -3.71
C LYS A 624 -3.99 -14.05 -2.30
N SER A 625 -4.00 -13.15 -1.34
CA SER A 625 -4.06 -13.45 0.10
C SER A 625 -5.50 -13.53 0.62
N MET A 626 -6.39 -12.74 0.01
CA MET A 626 -7.81 -12.73 0.32
C MET A 626 -8.55 -13.38 -0.84
N VAL A 627 -9.00 -14.62 -0.64
CA VAL A 627 -9.54 -15.48 -1.71
C VAL A 627 -10.92 -15.97 -1.29
N LEU A 628 -11.97 -15.41 -1.89
CA LEU A 628 -13.34 -15.88 -1.69
C LEU A 628 -13.84 -16.77 -2.85
N TYR A 629 -13.27 -16.64 -4.04
CA TYR A 629 -13.71 -17.34 -5.25
C TYR A 629 -12.55 -17.94 -6.00
N LYS A 630 -12.85 -18.86 -6.92
CA LYS A 630 -11.89 -19.36 -7.90
C LYS A 630 -11.43 -18.23 -8.82
N GLU A 631 -10.17 -18.28 -9.24
CA GLU A 631 -9.67 -17.34 -10.27
C GLU A 631 -10.00 -17.87 -11.68
N PRO A 632 -10.30 -17.00 -12.67
CA PRO A 632 -10.71 -17.39 -14.02
C PRO A 632 -9.53 -17.79 -14.92
N VAL A 633 -8.71 -18.75 -14.47
CA VAL A 633 -7.46 -19.13 -15.15
C VAL A 633 -7.74 -19.68 -16.56
N ALA A 634 -8.75 -20.55 -16.71
CA ALA A 634 -9.11 -21.17 -17.97
C ALA A 634 -9.64 -20.18 -19.00
N GLU A 635 -10.50 -19.25 -18.57
CA GLU A 635 -11.06 -18.21 -19.43
C GLU A 635 -9.97 -17.25 -19.94
N ILE A 636 -9.03 -16.88 -19.07
CA ILE A 636 -7.90 -16.02 -19.43
C ILE A 636 -6.91 -16.77 -20.33
N ARG A 637 -6.55 -18.01 -20.01
CA ARG A 637 -5.69 -18.85 -20.85
C ARG A 637 -6.24 -18.96 -22.27
N LYS A 638 -7.52 -19.30 -22.39
CA LYS A 638 -8.21 -19.43 -23.68
C LYS A 638 -8.12 -18.14 -24.50
N PHE A 639 -8.41 -16.99 -23.91
CA PHE A 639 -8.34 -15.71 -24.61
C PHE A 639 -6.90 -15.38 -25.06
N VAL A 640 -5.91 -15.58 -24.19
CA VAL A 640 -4.50 -15.32 -24.51
C VAL A 640 -4.03 -16.19 -25.68
N ASP A 641 -4.44 -17.47 -25.73
CA ASP A 641 -4.16 -18.36 -26.87
C ASP A 641 -4.84 -17.89 -28.16
N GLU A 642 -6.13 -17.57 -28.09
CA GLU A 642 -6.91 -17.08 -29.24
C GLU A 642 -6.33 -15.78 -29.83
N GLN A 643 -5.79 -14.91 -28.99
CA GLN A 643 -5.15 -13.66 -29.41
C GLN A 643 -3.66 -13.81 -29.77
N GLY A 644 -3.07 -14.99 -29.59
CA GLY A 644 -1.65 -15.24 -29.83
C GLY A 644 -0.71 -14.42 -28.92
N ILE A 645 -1.16 -14.07 -27.71
CA ILE A 645 -0.37 -13.31 -26.73
C ILE A 645 0.67 -14.25 -26.11
N LYS A 646 1.96 -13.93 -26.29
CA LYS A 646 3.07 -14.72 -25.72
C LYS A 646 3.26 -14.36 -24.26
N THR A 647 2.68 -15.16 -23.36
CA THR A 647 2.78 -14.96 -21.92
C THR A 647 3.14 -16.24 -21.19
N THR A 648 3.57 -16.12 -19.93
CA THR A 648 3.58 -17.22 -18.96
C THR A 648 2.53 -16.97 -17.89
N ILE A 649 1.72 -17.97 -17.57
CA ILE A 649 0.72 -17.87 -16.49
C ILE A 649 1.26 -18.57 -15.23
N MET A 650 1.36 -17.81 -14.14
CA MET A 650 1.67 -18.31 -12.80
C MET A 650 0.44 -18.23 -11.89
N TYR A 651 0.20 -19.30 -11.13
CA TYR A 651 -0.80 -19.34 -10.06
C TYR A 651 -0.11 -19.48 -8.70
N ASP A 652 -0.12 -18.41 -7.90
CA ASP A 652 0.30 -18.45 -6.50
C ASP A 652 -0.88 -18.92 -5.63
N MET A 653 -0.83 -20.20 -5.28
CA MET A 653 -1.83 -20.90 -4.48
C MET A 653 -1.51 -20.85 -2.98
N ALA A 654 -0.66 -19.96 -2.47
CA ALA A 654 -0.22 -20.03 -1.06
C ALA A 654 -1.35 -20.25 -0.04
N HIS A 655 -2.45 -19.51 -0.15
CA HIS A 655 -3.61 -19.65 0.74
C HIS A 655 -4.49 -20.87 0.43
N VAL A 656 -4.52 -21.33 -0.81
CA VAL A 656 -5.43 -22.39 -1.29
C VAL A 656 -4.70 -23.68 -1.65
N LEU A 657 -3.40 -23.79 -1.36
CA LEU A 657 -2.56 -24.92 -1.74
C LEU A 657 -3.14 -26.24 -1.23
N GLY A 658 -3.62 -26.28 0.01
CA GLY A 658 -4.22 -27.47 0.58
C GLY A 658 -5.58 -27.82 -0.02
N LEU A 659 -6.20 -26.91 -0.78
CA LEU A 659 -7.53 -27.06 -1.38
C LEU A 659 -7.51 -27.42 -2.86
N ILE A 660 -6.36 -27.29 -3.55
CA ILE A 660 -6.28 -27.58 -4.98
C ILE A 660 -6.70 -29.02 -5.28
N GLY A 661 -7.30 -29.23 -6.45
CA GLY A 661 -7.88 -30.51 -6.85
C GLY A 661 -9.38 -30.40 -7.13
N ASP A 662 -10.07 -31.54 -7.04
CA ASP A 662 -11.49 -31.67 -7.43
C ASP A 662 -12.45 -30.82 -6.59
N HIS A 663 -12.06 -30.42 -5.38
CA HIS A 663 -12.92 -29.68 -4.44
C HIS A 663 -12.86 -28.16 -4.57
N PHE A 664 -11.84 -27.61 -5.24
CA PHE A 664 -11.70 -26.16 -5.43
C PHE A 664 -11.21 -25.80 -6.83
N GLN A 665 -9.91 -25.81 -7.08
CA GLN A 665 -9.33 -25.30 -8.32
C GLN A 665 -8.21 -26.20 -8.82
N LYS A 666 -8.07 -26.34 -10.14
CA LYS A 666 -7.04 -27.19 -10.78
C LYS A 666 -6.17 -26.35 -11.71
N PRO A 667 -5.20 -25.58 -11.18
CA PRO A 667 -4.47 -24.57 -11.94
C PRO A 667 -3.84 -25.08 -13.24
N PHE A 668 -3.25 -26.28 -13.22
CA PHE A 668 -2.63 -26.85 -14.43
C PHE A 668 -3.64 -27.28 -15.49
N GLU A 669 -4.77 -27.90 -15.11
CA GLU A 669 -5.84 -28.25 -16.07
C GLU A 669 -6.49 -27.00 -16.66
N GLU A 670 -6.51 -25.91 -15.90
CA GLU A 670 -7.03 -24.60 -16.32
C GLU A 670 -6.00 -23.77 -17.11
N GLY A 671 -4.74 -24.20 -17.18
CA GLY A 671 -3.73 -23.61 -18.07
C GLY A 671 -2.71 -22.69 -17.42
N ALA A 672 -2.57 -22.71 -16.09
CA ALA A 672 -1.36 -22.20 -15.44
C ALA A 672 -0.16 -23.08 -15.83
N GLU A 673 1.00 -22.46 -16.04
CA GLU A 673 2.24 -23.16 -16.41
C GLU A 673 3.17 -23.34 -15.22
N ILE A 674 3.11 -22.39 -14.28
CA ILE A 674 3.88 -22.38 -13.04
C ILE A 674 2.90 -22.24 -11.89
N VAL A 675 3.11 -23.02 -10.84
CA VAL A 675 2.40 -22.84 -9.58
C VAL A 675 3.41 -22.59 -8.46
N THR A 676 3.09 -21.68 -7.55
CA THR A 676 3.88 -21.43 -6.35
C THR A 676 2.97 -21.49 -5.13
N GLY A 677 3.54 -21.76 -3.95
CA GLY A 677 2.73 -21.79 -2.75
C GLY A 677 3.51 -21.83 -1.46
N SER A 678 2.79 -21.63 -0.37
CA SER A 678 3.24 -21.80 1.01
C SER A 678 2.72 -23.13 1.56
N THR A 679 3.59 -23.93 2.18
CA THR A 679 3.22 -25.28 2.64
C THR A 679 2.74 -25.35 4.09
N HIS A 680 2.25 -24.24 4.67
CA HIS A 680 1.88 -24.13 6.09
C HIS A 680 0.51 -23.46 6.35
N LYS A 681 -0.26 -23.18 5.30
CA LYS A 681 -1.57 -22.52 5.38
C LYS A 681 -2.68 -23.58 5.35
N THR A 682 -3.53 -23.58 4.32
CA THR A 682 -4.45 -24.71 4.08
C THR A 682 -3.71 -26.01 3.85
N PHE A 683 -2.52 -25.97 3.24
CA PHE A 683 -1.57 -27.08 3.32
C PHE A 683 -0.91 -27.06 4.70
N PHE A 684 -1.22 -28.03 5.55
CA PHE A 684 -0.88 -28.03 6.98
C PHE A 684 0.53 -28.55 7.32
N GLY A 685 1.51 -28.20 6.49
CA GLY A 685 2.90 -28.66 6.61
C GLY A 685 3.85 -27.69 7.32
N ALA A 686 5.14 -27.89 7.04
CA ALA A 686 6.19 -27.03 7.58
C ALA A 686 6.18 -25.64 6.94
N GLN A 687 6.68 -24.62 7.64
CA GLN A 687 6.82 -23.27 7.07
C GLN A 687 7.88 -23.27 5.97
N ARG A 688 7.45 -23.57 4.73
CA ARG A 688 8.28 -23.60 3.52
C ARG A 688 7.51 -23.06 2.31
N GLY A 689 8.18 -23.04 1.17
CA GLY A 689 7.57 -22.80 -0.14
C GLY A 689 7.54 -24.06 -1.00
N VAL A 690 6.87 -23.96 -2.13
CA VAL A 690 6.98 -24.93 -3.24
C VAL A 690 6.90 -24.19 -4.57
N ILE A 691 7.52 -24.74 -5.61
CA ILE A 691 7.32 -24.36 -7.02
C ILE A 691 7.03 -25.64 -7.81
N GLY A 692 5.97 -25.64 -8.62
CA GLY A 692 5.64 -26.74 -9.51
C GLY A 692 5.48 -26.26 -10.95
N VAL A 693 5.80 -27.12 -11.92
CA VAL A 693 5.58 -26.88 -13.36
C VAL A 693 5.10 -28.16 -14.05
N ASN A 694 4.51 -28.00 -15.24
CA ASN A 694 4.10 -29.11 -16.11
C ASN A 694 4.87 -29.19 -17.43
N TYR A 695 6.08 -28.62 -17.47
CA TYR A 695 6.95 -28.70 -18.64
C TYR A 695 7.53 -30.12 -18.83
N LYS A 696 7.73 -30.51 -20.09
CA LYS A 696 8.43 -31.72 -20.53
C LYS A 696 9.80 -31.38 -21.11
N PRO A 697 10.77 -32.30 -21.15
CA PRO A 697 12.11 -32.05 -21.71
C PRO A 697 12.11 -31.50 -23.15
N GLU A 698 11.13 -31.89 -23.95
CA GLU A 698 10.94 -31.41 -25.33
C GLU A 698 10.28 -30.02 -25.43
N ASP A 699 9.70 -29.51 -24.35
CA ASP A 699 9.06 -28.20 -24.35
C ASP A 699 10.10 -27.08 -24.40
N LEU A 700 9.81 -26.02 -25.16
CA LEU A 700 10.69 -24.85 -25.24
C LEU A 700 10.97 -24.19 -23.88
N LYS A 701 10.01 -24.32 -22.94
CA LYS A 701 10.13 -23.80 -21.56
C LYS A 701 10.79 -24.80 -20.59
N TRP A 702 11.29 -25.95 -21.03
CA TRP A 702 12.11 -26.82 -20.17
C TRP A 702 13.34 -26.09 -19.59
N GLY A 703 13.99 -25.26 -20.41
CA GLY A 703 15.11 -24.45 -19.94
C GLY A 703 14.71 -23.42 -18.85
N LEU A 704 13.43 -23.01 -18.80
CA LEU A 704 12.93 -22.16 -17.72
C LEU A 704 12.82 -22.96 -16.41
N TRP A 705 12.43 -24.23 -16.47
CA TRP A 705 12.49 -25.13 -15.30
C TRP A 705 13.91 -25.30 -14.76
N GLU A 706 14.88 -25.61 -15.64
CA GLU A 706 16.31 -25.68 -15.22
C GLU A 706 16.77 -24.34 -14.61
N THR A 707 16.28 -23.22 -15.16
CA THR A 707 16.57 -21.89 -14.62
C THR A 707 15.93 -21.72 -13.23
N ILE A 708 14.70 -22.17 -13.00
CA ILE A 708 14.05 -22.14 -11.67
C ILE A 708 14.88 -22.92 -10.64
N GLU A 709 15.38 -24.12 -10.98
CA GLU A 709 16.23 -24.91 -10.08
C GLU A 709 17.52 -24.13 -9.73
N THR A 710 18.19 -23.54 -10.73
CA THR A 710 19.44 -22.79 -10.50
C THR A 710 19.24 -21.44 -9.80
N ARG A 711 18.08 -20.80 -9.97
CA ARG A 711 17.69 -19.58 -9.25
C ARG A 711 17.17 -19.88 -7.85
N THR A 712 16.75 -21.12 -7.58
CA THR A 712 16.53 -21.61 -6.22
C THR A 712 17.87 -21.85 -5.53
N PHE A 713 18.69 -22.77 -6.03
CA PHE A 713 20.06 -22.99 -5.55
C PHE A 713 21.05 -22.94 -6.72
N PRO A 714 22.13 -22.15 -6.63
CA PRO A 714 22.57 -21.34 -5.49
C PRO A 714 21.96 -19.92 -5.47
N GLY A 715 20.89 -19.66 -6.24
CA GLY A 715 20.39 -18.30 -6.45
C GLY A 715 19.71 -17.64 -5.24
N SER A 716 18.87 -18.37 -4.52
CA SER A 716 18.01 -17.84 -3.45
C SER A 716 18.27 -18.49 -2.09
N VAL A 717 18.77 -19.72 -2.08
CA VAL A 717 19.15 -20.45 -0.85
C VAL A 717 20.60 -20.92 -0.91
N SER A 718 21.24 -21.02 0.25
CA SER A 718 22.48 -21.77 0.46
C SER A 718 22.12 -23.17 0.96
N ASN A 719 21.78 -23.29 2.25
CA ASN A 719 21.13 -24.47 2.82
C ASN A 719 19.61 -24.25 2.90
N HIS A 720 18.82 -25.31 2.76
CA HIS A 720 17.37 -25.23 2.62
C HIS A 720 16.61 -25.83 3.81
N HIS A 721 17.13 -25.64 5.03
CA HIS A 721 16.48 -25.95 6.31
C HIS A 721 16.00 -27.42 6.41
N LEU A 722 16.92 -28.36 6.57
CA LEU A 722 16.65 -29.79 6.36
C LEU A 722 15.71 -30.42 7.40
N GLY A 723 15.66 -29.86 8.62
CA GLY A 723 14.66 -30.25 9.63
C GLY A 723 13.24 -30.06 9.14
N THR A 724 12.88 -28.81 8.75
CA THR A 724 11.53 -28.53 8.24
C THR A 724 11.24 -29.21 6.91
N LEU A 725 12.27 -29.56 6.11
CA LEU A 725 12.11 -30.39 4.91
C LEU A 725 11.65 -31.82 5.27
N LEU A 726 12.27 -32.43 6.28
CA LEU A 726 11.85 -33.75 6.76
C LEU A 726 10.43 -33.72 7.34
N GLY A 727 10.10 -32.70 8.14
CA GLY A 727 8.73 -32.49 8.59
C GLY A 727 7.74 -32.28 7.45
N GLN A 728 8.17 -31.60 6.38
CA GLN A 728 7.35 -31.38 5.18
C GLN A 728 7.05 -32.68 4.42
N LEU A 729 7.98 -33.64 4.39
CA LEU A 729 7.72 -34.97 3.83
C LEU A 729 6.58 -35.67 4.57
N MET A 730 6.62 -35.65 5.90
CA MET A 730 5.54 -36.21 6.73
C MET A 730 4.20 -35.51 6.47
N ALA A 731 4.21 -34.18 6.34
CA ALA A 731 3.00 -33.43 6.00
C ALA A 731 2.47 -33.75 4.59
N ALA A 732 3.34 -34.04 3.63
CA ALA A 732 2.94 -34.47 2.29
C ALA A 732 2.26 -35.85 2.32
N TYR A 733 2.77 -36.79 3.13
CA TYR A 733 2.09 -38.08 3.37
C TYR A 733 0.70 -37.88 3.99
N GLU A 734 0.58 -37.06 5.04
CA GLU A 734 -0.72 -36.74 5.66
C GLU A 734 -1.67 -36.09 4.64
N MET A 735 -1.21 -35.10 3.89
CA MET A 735 -2.04 -34.43 2.90
C MET A 735 -2.53 -35.40 1.82
N ASN A 736 -1.64 -36.21 1.23
CA ASN A 736 -2.04 -37.18 0.21
C ASN A 736 -2.94 -38.29 0.75
N ALA A 737 -2.88 -38.61 2.05
CA ALA A 737 -3.76 -39.59 2.69
C ALA A 737 -5.17 -39.03 2.97
N PHE A 738 -5.27 -37.74 3.32
CA PHE A 738 -6.50 -37.17 3.89
C PHE A 738 -7.14 -36.03 3.08
N LYS A 739 -6.52 -35.60 1.96
CA LYS A 739 -6.96 -34.40 1.21
C LYS A 739 -8.44 -34.41 0.84
N ASP A 740 -8.99 -35.51 0.34
CA ASP A 740 -10.35 -35.51 -0.22
C ASP A 740 -11.40 -35.22 0.87
N GLU A 741 -11.20 -35.78 2.07
CA GLU A 741 -12.05 -35.51 3.23
C GLU A 741 -11.81 -34.11 3.80
N TYR A 742 -10.55 -33.73 3.99
CA TYR A 742 -10.17 -32.43 4.56
C TYR A 742 -10.63 -31.25 3.69
N GLN A 743 -10.36 -31.31 2.38
CA GLN A 743 -10.70 -30.25 1.43
C GLN A 743 -12.21 -30.01 1.39
N LYS A 744 -12.99 -31.09 1.29
CA LYS A 744 -14.44 -31.03 1.33
C LYS A 744 -14.94 -30.42 2.64
N ALA A 745 -14.43 -30.89 3.78
CA ALA A 745 -14.84 -30.39 5.09
C ALA A 745 -14.55 -28.89 5.24
N VAL A 746 -13.35 -28.43 4.85
CA VAL A 746 -12.96 -27.01 4.95
C VAL A 746 -13.88 -26.11 4.11
N VAL A 747 -14.17 -26.47 2.86
CA VAL A 747 -15.05 -25.66 1.98
C VAL A 747 -16.48 -25.65 2.51
N GLU A 748 -17.02 -26.80 2.92
CA GLU A 748 -18.37 -26.88 3.48
C GLU A 748 -18.51 -26.12 4.80
N ASN A 749 -17.51 -26.21 5.68
CA ASN A 749 -17.49 -25.49 6.96
C ASN A 749 -17.41 -23.98 6.75
N ALA A 750 -16.59 -23.49 5.82
CA ALA A 750 -16.49 -22.05 5.54
C ALA A 750 -17.80 -21.46 5.03
N LYS A 751 -18.45 -22.15 4.07
CA LYS A 751 -19.78 -21.77 3.57
C LYS A 751 -20.83 -21.75 4.67
N HIS A 752 -20.83 -22.76 5.53
CA HIS A 752 -21.78 -22.84 6.63
C HIS A 752 -21.53 -21.73 7.66
N PHE A 753 -20.27 -21.54 8.07
CA PHE A 753 -19.86 -20.51 9.02
C PHE A 753 -20.22 -19.10 8.53
N ALA A 754 -19.98 -18.79 7.26
CA ALA A 754 -20.37 -17.51 6.65
C ALA A 754 -21.88 -17.26 6.74
N LYS A 755 -22.71 -18.27 6.43
CA LYS A 755 -24.17 -18.16 6.55
C LYS A 755 -24.62 -17.98 8.00
N CYS A 756 -24.00 -18.66 8.94
CA CYS A 756 -24.32 -18.51 10.37
C CYS A 756 -23.96 -17.11 10.87
N LEU A 757 -22.77 -16.60 10.56
CA LEU A 757 -22.39 -15.22 10.91
C LEU A 757 -23.39 -14.19 10.35
N ALA A 758 -23.79 -14.35 9.08
CA ALA A 758 -24.80 -13.49 8.47
C ALA A 758 -26.18 -13.61 9.14
N ALA A 759 -26.59 -14.83 9.53
CA ALA A 759 -27.85 -15.07 10.23
C ALA A 759 -27.88 -14.47 11.64
N GLU A 760 -26.73 -14.37 12.31
CA GLU A 760 -26.56 -13.67 13.59
C GLU A 760 -26.50 -12.13 13.44
N GLY A 761 -26.55 -11.61 12.20
CA GLY A 761 -26.63 -10.17 11.92
C GLY A 761 -25.30 -9.48 11.63
N LEU A 762 -24.20 -10.22 11.46
CA LEU A 762 -22.92 -9.66 11.00
C LEU A 762 -22.93 -9.39 9.49
N ASP A 763 -22.23 -8.34 9.06
CA ASP A 763 -22.07 -8.00 7.64
C ASP A 763 -20.98 -8.89 7.02
N VAL A 764 -21.39 -9.99 6.39
CA VAL A 764 -20.48 -10.95 5.76
C VAL A 764 -20.28 -10.58 4.29
N ALA A 765 -19.04 -10.31 3.90
CA ALA A 765 -18.72 -9.98 2.52
C ALA A 765 -18.70 -11.23 1.63
N GLY A 766 -19.14 -11.05 0.38
CA GLY A 766 -19.28 -12.11 -0.60
C GLY A 766 -20.69 -12.14 -1.18
N ASP A 767 -20.93 -13.04 -2.13
CA ASP A 767 -22.21 -13.22 -2.80
C ASP A 767 -23.04 -14.27 -2.04
N PRO A 768 -24.16 -13.89 -1.40
CA PRO A 768 -25.02 -14.84 -0.70
C PRO A 768 -25.54 -15.96 -1.59
N ALA A 769 -25.70 -15.73 -2.91
CA ALA A 769 -26.14 -16.76 -3.86
C ALA A 769 -25.07 -17.83 -4.11
N MET A 770 -23.80 -17.52 -3.80
CA MET A 770 -22.68 -18.46 -3.82
C MET A 770 -22.24 -18.88 -2.40
N ASP A 771 -23.12 -18.71 -1.41
CA ASP A 771 -22.81 -19.01 -0.01
C ASP A 771 -21.62 -18.21 0.54
N TYR A 772 -21.43 -16.98 0.05
CA TYR A 772 -20.39 -16.00 0.37
C TYR A 772 -18.95 -16.37 -0.02
N THR A 773 -18.58 -17.66 0.00
CA THR A 773 -17.22 -18.12 -0.25
C THR A 773 -17.18 -19.50 -0.90
N GLU A 774 -16.16 -19.75 -1.71
CA GLU A 774 -15.82 -21.04 -2.29
C GLU A 774 -14.52 -21.62 -1.70
N THR A 775 -13.95 -20.97 -0.68
CA THR A 775 -12.64 -21.33 -0.12
C THR A 775 -12.73 -21.65 1.39
N HIS A 776 -11.60 -21.57 2.09
CA HIS A 776 -11.52 -21.67 3.55
C HIS A 776 -11.82 -20.34 4.27
N GLN A 777 -11.93 -19.23 3.54
CA GLN A 777 -11.97 -17.89 4.13
C GLN A 777 -13.39 -17.33 4.23
N VAL A 778 -13.63 -16.54 5.26
CA VAL A 778 -14.82 -15.71 5.47
C VAL A 778 -14.37 -14.30 5.84
N ILE A 779 -15.01 -13.29 5.25
CA ILE A 779 -14.73 -11.88 5.54
C ILE A 779 -15.94 -11.28 6.24
N VAL A 780 -15.74 -10.66 7.41
CA VAL A 780 -16.78 -9.96 8.17
C VAL A 780 -16.42 -8.48 8.22
N LYS A 781 -17.26 -7.62 7.64
CA LYS A 781 -17.13 -6.16 7.75
C LYS A 781 -17.59 -5.74 9.15
N VAL A 782 -16.74 -4.98 9.85
CA VAL A 782 -16.96 -4.51 11.22
C VAL A 782 -17.00 -2.98 11.32
N GLY A 783 -16.94 -2.29 10.17
CA GLY A 783 -17.00 -0.84 10.08
C GLY A 783 -15.61 -0.23 9.84
N TYR A 784 -15.59 0.83 9.05
CA TYR A 784 -14.38 1.52 8.60
C TYR A 784 -13.42 1.86 9.76
N ALA A 785 -12.16 1.43 9.67
CA ALA A 785 -11.11 1.59 10.69
C ALA A 785 -11.39 0.96 12.08
N HIS A 786 -12.37 0.05 12.22
CA HIS A 786 -12.65 -0.66 13.48
C HIS A 786 -12.00 -2.06 13.54
N GLY A 787 -11.44 -2.56 12.43
CA GLY A 787 -10.86 -3.90 12.35
C GLY A 787 -9.89 -4.27 13.48
N PRO A 788 -8.85 -3.45 13.78
CA PRO A 788 -7.92 -3.72 14.87
C PRO A 788 -8.60 -3.87 16.24
N GLU A 789 -9.45 -2.91 16.62
CA GLU A 789 -10.17 -2.94 17.91
C GLU A 789 -11.02 -4.20 18.06
N VAL A 790 -11.77 -4.57 17.02
CA VAL A 790 -12.60 -5.79 17.07
C VAL A 790 -11.74 -7.05 17.14
N ALA A 791 -10.62 -7.10 16.41
CA ALA A 791 -9.70 -8.23 16.46
C ALA A 791 -9.07 -8.41 17.85
N ASP A 792 -8.64 -7.33 18.50
CA ASP A 792 -8.07 -7.35 19.85
C ASP A 792 -9.12 -7.78 20.88
N ARG A 793 -10.37 -7.31 20.74
CA ARG A 793 -11.50 -7.74 21.56
C ARG A 793 -11.79 -9.24 21.40
N LEU A 794 -11.74 -9.76 20.17
CA LEU A 794 -11.86 -11.20 19.93
C LEU A 794 -10.69 -11.97 20.56
N GLU A 795 -9.45 -11.48 20.41
CA GLU A 795 -8.25 -12.12 20.99
C GLU A 795 -8.32 -12.18 22.52
N ALA A 796 -8.79 -11.11 23.18
CA ALA A 796 -9.03 -11.10 24.62
C ALA A 796 -10.02 -12.19 25.08
N ASN A 797 -10.93 -12.58 24.18
CA ASN A 797 -11.92 -13.65 24.32
C ASN A 797 -11.46 -15.00 23.74
N ASN A 798 -10.16 -15.19 23.50
CA ASN A 798 -9.55 -16.42 22.97
C ASN A 798 -9.98 -16.78 21.53
N ILE A 799 -10.45 -15.82 20.73
CA ILE A 799 -10.71 -16.01 19.30
C ILE A 799 -9.71 -15.16 18.53
N VAL A 800 -8.77 -15.77 17.81
CA VAL A 800 -7.79 -14.99 17.01
C VAL A 800 -8.17 -15.00 15.55
N CYS A 801 -8.13 -13.83 14.92
CA CYS A 801 -8.29 -13.63 13.49
C CYS A 801 -7.36 -12.50 13.06
N ASN A 802 -7.35 -12.13 11.77
CA ASN A 802 -6.63 -10.93 11.35
C ASN A 802 -7.61 -9.87 10.85
N TYR A 803 -7.42 -8.62 11.24
CA TYR A 803 -8.08 -7.52 10.55
C TYR A 803 -7.50 -7.35 9.14
N GLN A 804 -8.30 -6.80 8.24
CA GLN A 804 -8.01 -6.73 6.81
C GLN A 804 -8.70 -5.53 6.19
N ALA A 805 -7.96 -4.81 5.34
CA ALA A 805 -8.55 -3.77 4.52
C ALA A 805 -9.45 -4.38 3.43
N THR A 806 -10.67 -3.91 3.32
CA THR A 806 -11.58 -4.23 2.21
C THR A 806 -11.17 -3.49 0.93
N PRO A 807 -11.67 -3.89 -0.26
CA PRO A 807 -11.41 -3.14 -1.49
C PRO A 807 -11.86 -1.67 -1.48
N GLU A 808 -12.69 -1.28 -0.51
CA GLU A 808 -13.20 0.08 -0.35
C GLU A 808 -12.26 0.97 0.47
N GLU A 809 -11.32 0.40 1.25
CA GLU A 809 -10.46 1.12 2.19
C GLU A 809 -9.09 1.47 1.61
N GLU A 810 -8.45 2.49 2.16
CA GLU A 810 -7.18 3.06 1.69
C GLU A 810 -5.97 2.15 1.99
N GLY A 811 -6.07 1.30 3.01
CA GLY A 811 -4.99 0.42 3.43
C GLY A 811 -5.20 -0.21 4.80
N PHE A 812 -4.18 -0.94 5.28
CA PHE A 812 -4.25 -1.79 6.47
C PHE A 812 -4.57 -1.04 7.77
N SER A 813 -4.13 0.20 7.91
CA SER A 813 -4.43 1.07 9.06
C SER A 813 -5.90 1.49 9.14
N ALA A 814 -6.60 1.51 8.01
CA ALA A 814 -8.02 1.82 7.91
C ALA A 814 -8.90 0.56 7.83
N SER A 815 -8.34 -0.62 8.15
CA SER A 815 -9.03 -1.90 8.01
C SER A 815 -10.39 -1.89 8.71
N GLY A 816 -11.44 -2.16 7.95
CA GLY A 816 -12.81 -2.22 8.42
C GLY A 816 -13.43 -3.61 8.36
N ALA A 817 -12.62 -4.64 8.16
CA ALA A 817 -13.05 -6.02 8.16
C ALA A 817 -12.12 -6.94 8.95
N LEU A 818 -12.66 -8.11 9.31
CA LEU A 818 -11.96 -9.26 9.84
C LEU A 818 -11.89 -10.33 8.75
N ARG A 819 -10.71 -10.90 8.57
CA ARG A 819 -10.48 -12.04 7.71
C ARG A 819 -10.29 -13.28 8.57
N MET A 820 -11.20 -14.22 8.39
CA MET A 820 -11.29 -15.46 9.16
C MET A 820 -11.09 -16.67 8.26
N GLY A 821 -10.55 -17.76 8.79
CA GLY A 821 -10.35 -19.03 8.11
C GLY A 821 -10.72 -20.21 9.00
N VAL A 822 -11.41 -21.20 8.42
CA VAL A 822 -11.92 -22.36 9.18
C VAL A 822 -10.95 -23.54 9.24
N ASN A 823 -9.82 -23.45 8.52
CA ASN A 823 -8.96 -24.60 8.21
C ASN A 823 -8.30 -25.23 9.45
N GLU A 824 -7.81 -24.45 10.41
CA GLU A 824 -7.18 -25.01 11.61
C GLU A 824 -8.23 -25.69 12.51
N MET A 825 -9.36 -25.03 12.78
CA MET A 825 -10.41 -25.62 13.63
C MET A 825 -11.08 -26.84 12.99
N THR A 826 -11.24 -26.84 11.66
CA THR A 826 -11.66 -28.04 10.93
C THR A 826 -10.68 -29.19 11.17
N ARG A 827 -9.36 -28.90 11.23
CA ARG A 827 -8.34 -29.89 11.57
C ARG A 827 -8.47 -30.41 13.01
N PHE A 828 -9.04 -29.66 13.93
CA PHE A 828 -9.36 -30.13 15.28
C PHE A 828 -10.74 -30.78 15.40
N GLY A 829 -11.47 -30.95 14.29
CA GLY A 829 -12.74 -31.66 14.26
C GLY A 829 -13.98 -30.77 14.30
N PHE A 830 -13.86 -29.44 14.24
CA PHE A 830 -15.03 -28.57 14.15
C PHE A 830 -15.86 -28.91 12.92
N GLY A 831 -17.15 -29.18 13.15
CA GLY A 831 -18.16 -29.36 12.12
C GLY A 831 -19.11 -28.17 12.02
N LYS A 832 -20.20 -28.37 11.26
CA LYS A 832 -21.23 -27.35 11.03
C LYS A 832 -21.83 -26.81 12.33
N GLU A 833 -22.16 -27.68 13.27
CA GLU A 833 -22.75 -27.30 14.57
C GLU A 833 -21.78 -26.46 15.42
N ASP A 834 -20.48 -26.79 15.41
CA ASP A 834 -19.48 -26.04 16.17
C ASP A 834 -19.26 -24.64 15.59
N PHE A 835 -19.21 -24.52 14.26
CA PHE A 835 -19.13 -23.22 13.60
C PHE A 835 -20.41 -22.38 13.78
N ALA A 836 -21.59 -23.00 13.90
CA ALA A 836 -22.81 -22.27 14.24
C ALA A 836 -22.75 -21.70 15.66
N LYS A 837 -22.32 -22.50 16.66
CA LYS A 837 -22.09 -22.02 18.04
C LYS A 837 -21.04 -20.90 18.06
N LEU A 838 -19.94 -21.07 17.33
CA LEU A 838 -18.88 -20.07 17.25
C LEU A 838 -19.36 -18.77 16.61
N ALA A 839 -20.18 -18.84 15.56
CA ALA A 839 -20.75 -17.65 14.91
C ALA A 839 -21.58 -16.83 15.90
N HIS A 840 -22.40 -17.49 16.73
CA HIS A 840 -23.15 -16.84 17.80
C HIS A 840 -22.24 -16.14 18.82
N LEU A 841 -21.19 -16.82 19.31
CA LEU A 841 -20.23 -16.21 20.25
C LEU A 841 -19.49 -15.02 19.64
N ILE A 842 -19.15 -15.08 18.36
CA ILE A 842 -18.53 -13.96 17.63
C ILE A 842 -19.53 -12.81 17.53
N ALA A 843 -20.79 -13.06 17.18
CA ALA A 843 -21.82 -12.03 17.10
C ALA A 843 -22.03 -11.34 18.46
N ASP A 844 -22.14 -12.11 19.55
CA ASP A 844 -22.22 -11.56 20.92
C ASP A 844 -21.01 -10.69 21.27
N CYS A 845 -19.80 -11.15 20.93
CA CYS A 845 -18.57 -10.40 21.17
C CYS A 845 -18.52 -9.11 20.35
N VAL A 846 -18.84 -9.17 19.05
CA VAL A 846 -18.70 -8.07 18.09
C VAL A 846 -19.84 -7.06 18.19
N LEU A 847 -21.10 -7.51 18.18
CA LEU A 847 -22.29 -6.67 18.16
C LEU A 847 -22.72 -6.21 19.57
N HIS A 848 -22.44 -7.01 20.59
CA HIS A 848 -22.94 -6.78 21.95
C HIS A 848 -21.83 -6.56 22.99
N HIS A 849 -20.56 -6.57 22.57
CA HIS A 849 -19.39 -6.40 23.46
C HIS A 849 -19.38 -7.41 24.64
N ALA A 850 -19.97 -8.59 24.44
CA ALA A 850 -20.04 -9.61 25.48
C ALA A 850 -18.65 -10.23 25.73
N ASN A 851 -18.36 -10.56 26.99
CA ASN A 851 -17.23 -11.40 27.33
C ASN A 851 -17.66 -12.87 27.20
N VAL A 852 -17.14 -13.54 26.18
CA VAL A 852 -17.46 -14.93 25.79
C VAL A 852 -16.28 -15.88 26.04
N LYS A 853 -15.24 -15.43 26.75
CA LYS A 853 -13.98 -16.16 26.91
C LYS A 853 -14.15 -17.57 27.47
N GLU A 854 -15.01 -17.75 28.46
CA GLU A 854 -15.20 -19.05 29.12
C GLU A 854 -16.05 -20.00 28.27
N GLU A 855 -17.01 -19.48 27.50
CA GLU A 855 -17.79 -20.22 26.51
C GLU A 855 -16.91 -20.69 25.35
N VAL A 856 -16.02 -19.82 24.86
CA VAL A 856 -15.00 -20.15 23.85
C VAL A 856 -14.08 -21.27 24.34
N LYS A 857 -13.58 -21.18 25.59
CA LYS A 857 -12.77 -22.24 26.18
C LYS A 857 -13.50 -23.57 26.29
N LYS A 858 -14.78 -23.55 26.71
CA LYS A 858 -15.61 -24.77 26.79
C LYS A 858 -15.77 -25.40 25.40
N LEU A 859 -16.13 -24.61 24.39
CA LEU A 859 -16.24 -25.08 23.01
C LEU A 859 -14.90 -25.65 22.51
N ARG A 860 -13.79 -24.96 22.78
CA ARG A 860 -12.45 -25.43 22.38
C ARG A 860 -12.05 -26.74 23.07
N ALA A 861 -12.40 -26.91 24.34
CA ALA A 861 -12.07 -28.09 25.14
C ALA A 861 -12.77 -29.37 24.66
N GLU A 862 -13.86 -29.27 23.89
CA GLU A 862 -14.54 -30.40 23.25
C GLU A 862 -13.72 -30.98 22.08
N HIS A 863 -12.73 -30.25 21.55
CA HIS A 863 -12.05 -30.54 20.28
C HIS A 863 -10.52 -30.56 20.37
N LEU A 864 -9.93 -31.15 21.41
CA LEU A 864 -8.47 -31.11 21.63
C LEU A 864 -7.65 -32.05 20.72
N GLU A 865 -8.30 -33.05 20.13
CA GLU A 865 -7.65 -34.05 19.28
C GLU A 865 -7.60 -33.59 17.82
N MET A 866 -6.40 -33.60 17.24
CA MET A 866 -6.22 -33.28 15.83
C MET A 866 -6.68 -34.42 14.92
N LYS A 867 -7.32 -34.06 13.81
CA LYS A 867 -7.77 -34.91 12.70
C LYS A 867 -6.88 -34.68 11.47
N TYR A 868 -7.03 -35.54 10.46
CA TYR A 868 -6.25 -35.50 9.21
C TYR A 868 -4.73 -35.55 9.45
N CYS A 869 -4.34 -36.41 10.39
CA CYS A 869 -2.96 -36.81 10.67
C CYS A 869 -2.96 -38.27 11.12
N PHE A 870 -1.80 -38.92 11.09
CA PHE A 870 -1.66 -40.26 11.65
C PHE A 870 -1.59 -40.17 13.18
N SER A 871 -2.55 -40.77 13.86
CA SER A 871 -2.71 -40.71 15.32
C SER A 871 -3.30 -42.00 15.91
N ASP A 872 -3.16 -43.12 15.20
CA ASP A 872 -3.50 -44.42 15.78
C ASP A 872 -2.51 -44.80 16.90
N LYS A 873 -2.89 -45.78 17.70
CA LYS A 873 -2.13 -46.18 18.89
C LYS A 873 -0.68 -46.57 18.54
N ASP A 874 -0.50 -47.30 17.45
CA ASP A 874 0.81 -47.78 17.00
C ASP A 874 1.70 -46.60 16.57
N THR A 875 1.12 -45.61 15.89
CA THR A 875 1.79 -44.36 15.53
C THR A 875 2.21 -43.57 16.76
N GLU A 876 1.34 -43.43 17.76
CA GLU A 876 1.66 -42.73 19.01
C GLU A 876 2.77 -43.45 19.80
N GLU A 877 2.74 -44.78 19.87
CA GLU A 877 3.83 -45.57 20.46
C GLU A 877 5.16 -45.36 19.73
N LEU A 878 5.14 -45.32 18.39
CA LEU A 878 6.32 -45.04 17.56
C LEU A 878 6.87 -43.63 17.79
N LEU A 879 6.00 -42.62 17.85
CA LEU A 879 6.40 -41.23 18.11
C LEU A 879 6.97 -41.08 19.52
N ASN A 880 6.37 -41.69 20.53
CA ASN A 880 6.90 -41.70 21.90
C ASN A 880 8.30 -42.32 21.99
N ALA A 881 8.49 -43.45 21.30
CA ALA A 881 9.79 -44.11 21.22
C ALA A 881 10.83 -43.22 20.52
N PHE A 882 10.44 -42.54 19.43
CA PHE A 882 11.31 -41.58 18.73
C PHE A 882 11.72 -40.42 19.64
N ALA A 883 10.78 -39.71 20.26
CA ALA A 883 11.05 -38.61 21.21
C ALA A 883 12.05 -39.04 22.30
N SER A 884 11.78 -40.21 22.91
CA SER A 884 12.62 -40.76 23.97
C SER A 884 14.04 -41.07 23.48
N ALA A 885 14.18 -41.59 22.27
CA ALA A 885 15.48 -41.94 21.69
C ALA A 885 16.28 -40.72 21.22
N THR A 886 15.61 -39.66 20.77
CA THR A 886 16.26 -38.45 20.23
C THR A 886 16.41 -37.32 21.23
N GLY A 887 15.71 -37.36 22.37
CA GLY A 887 15.68 -36.29 23.37
C GLY A 887 14.84 -35.08 22.95
N ILE A 888 13.82 -35.30 22.10
CA ILE A 888 12.91 -34.26 21.58
C ILE A 888 11.59 -34.28 22.33
#